data_AF-A0A2K9E438-F1
#
_entry.id   AF-A0A2K9E438-F1
#
_cell.length_a   1.000
_cell.length_b   1.000
_cell.length_c   1.000
_cell.angle_alpha   90.00
_cell.angle_beta   90.00
_cell.angle_gamma   90.00
#
_symmetry.space_group_name_H-M   'P 1'
#
loop_
_entity.id
_entity.type
_entity.pdbx_description
1 polymer ?
#
loop_
_entity_poly.entity_id
_entity_poly.type
_entity_poly.pdbx_seq_one_letter_code
_entity_poly.pdbx_strand_id
1 'polypeptide(L)'
;MKRKNLLAVVLVIALVLSFINPVVYARQEEITVHFNGAITMILDGEEFIPLETDGSYLIPVIYNGRTYLPVRALCDALKLFVDWDASTKTVSIGGGEWVPPQKVTPKGSKDRSLRTGKAYKDTDLKMVLYGNPFNPREADGTLVYPILVNNRTYLPLRALCDAVGVDVQWDGNTSTITMTSTGKGPKKDGEYIHDGSTYEENISYFQDLEPIYNVSEDQVFKFKLKLSDAPFASFGIKNMFKVFSDRDCTTELIARVDYDEESNIITIKPDDSSWGMYPRKGVDVKGLSWGGLQKYYIVIYHDLNATEVTKLSKPMRLMFTVGSDIPIPTVKVKKDNNGNIILTWNKIEGAQKYKIYRGSRYEMELLKETTENSMSMTAEEYADVVMNSYLSDVYSYAVTSVVGGKESRLSNIIEGEDYISIAPSKLTASSYYYVGEDFDYENIFSLPKSVSVDYLEYISSDVPGRFGSYKTSNHKVVWDFSKDSDEYFPTYEGKVLGTNFKLKATFYDGPPTSDEIAMFLDDSKSSENTIIGGAEDLKDIIDIKSVPDADEISSGIQSNDNVVEVAETTTENRKPFEQVLVEGLMERKKSIYVGNYPEAEDSTYLEDVILKVIVQNPLILDESRFGYDYRTKSVLVEYKSTAEVVEKKQKEIKEKVKSVVEQVIKPGMSLYEKELALHDWLVDNGEYHHEILDAYFEGKSLNEIAEIYPDSFNAYGILINGLGVCQSYAEAFKLLCDEAGVPCVVATGDLQTVPHAWNMVKIGEKWAHVDVTNNDIGIDYPVFNATDNSIALEYALNSEFEIDSHLVNYVADSYEYDYYYVNDLYASSPEELKEKLIDSFSDPDEQYSIKILNWAPTQDEIMDCFSEVYMEYNKPASLSMFASVLYGKKEE
;
A
#
# COMPACT_ATOMS: atom_id res chain seq x y z
N MET A 1 -19.60 50.17 -9.37
CA MET A 1 -18.26 50.72 -9.01
C MET A 1 -18.11 50.82 -7.50
N LYS A 2 -17.82 49.69 -6.84
CA LYS A 2 -17.20 49.69 -5.49
C LYS A 2 -15.70 49.58 -5.73
N ARG A 3 -14.91 50.51 -5.19
CA ARG A 3 -13.44 50.48 -5.27
C ARG A 3 -12.92 49.25 -4.52
N LYS A 4 -12.44 48.23 -5.24
CA LYS A 4 -11.71 47.09 -4.67
C LYS A 4 -10.24 47.51 -4.49
N ASN A 5 -9.72 47.37 -3.28
CA ASN A 5 -8.32 47.64 -2.97
C ASN A 5 -7.45 46.50 -3.52
N LEU A 6 -6.39 46.87 -4.23
CA LEU A 6 -5.42 45.99 -4.87
C LEU A 6 -4.52 45.32 -3.79
N LEU A 7 -4.65 44.02 -3.60
CA LEU A 7 -3.67 43.16 -2.92
C LEU A 7 -3.90 41.72 -3.38
N ALA A 8 -2.86 41.14 -3.98
CA ALA A 8 -2.84 39.80 -4.58
C ALA A 8 -3.40 38.73 -3.62
N VAL A 9 -4.36 37.94 -4.12
CA VAL A 9 -5.06 36.89 -3.38
C VAL A 9 -4.57 35.54 -3.86
N VAL A 10 -3.92 34.80 -2.96
CA VAL A 10 -3.20 33.56 -3.26
C VAL A 10 -3.49 32.55 -2.11
N LEU A 11 -4.61 31.81 -2.31
CA LEU A 11 -4.96 30.37 -2.16
C LEU A 11 -5.41 29.59 -0.85
N VAL A 12 -5.83 28.28 -0.98
CA VAL A 12 -5.40 26.99 -0.27
C VAL A 12 -6.40 25.81 -0.37
N ILE A 13 -6.06 24.75 -1.13
CA ILE A 13 -6.45 23.33 -0.86
C ILE A 13 -5.36 22.60 -0.05
N ALA A 14 -5.65 22.23 1.20
CA ALA A 14 -5.06 21.03 1.81
C ALA A 14 -6.03 20.43 2.83
N LEU A 15 -7.25 20.15 2.37
CA LEU A 15 -8.28 19.49 3.17
C LEU A 15 -8.34 17.98 2.95
N VAL A 16 -7.80 17.50 1.83
CA VAL A 16 -7.77 16.06 1.57
C VAL A 16 -6.61 15.39 2.32
N LEU A 17 -5.44 16.02 2.34
CA LEU A 17 -4.21 15.45 2.93
C LEU A 17 -4.14 15.45 4.46
N SER A 18 -5.02 16.16 5.12
CA SER A 18 -5.02 16.26 6.58
C SER A 18 -5.94 15.23 7.26
N PHE A 19 -6.65 14.44 6.44
CA PHE A 19 -7.57 13.38 6.84
C PHE A 19 -7.31 12.05 6.12
N ILE A 20 -6.52 12.04 5.05
CA ILE A 20 -5.70 10.89 4.70
C ILE A 20 -4.52 10.94 5.67
N ASN A 21 -4.62 10.23 6.81
CA ASN A 21 -3.38 9.82 7.46
C ASN A 21 -2.56 9.13 6.36
N PRO A 22 -1.29 9.49 6.11
CA PRO A 22 -0.44 8.67 5.27
C PRO A 22 -0.58 7.24 5.81
N VAL A 23 -1.11 6.36 4.98
CA VAL A 23 -1.10 4.94 5.26
C VAL A 23 0.39 4.60 5.35
N VAL A 24 0.85 4.48 6.60
CA VAL A 24 2.08 3.84 7.01
C VAL A 24 3.35 4.56 6.53
N TYR A 25 3.75 5.62 7.24
CA TYR A 25 5.15 5.56 7.71
C TYR A 25 5.22 4.31 8.56
N ALA A 26 5.98 3.32 8.12
CA ALA A 26 6.31 2.13 8.89
C ALA A 26 6.52 2.58 10.35
N ARG A 27 5.80 1.97 11.29
CA ARG A 27 6.10 2.14 12.72
C ARG A 27 7.55 1.69 12.88
N GLN A 28 8.49 2.63 12.82
CA GLN A 28 9.83 2.41 13.29
C GLN A 28 9.69 2.03 14.76
N GLU A 29 10.02 0.77 15.09
CA GLU A 29 9.92 0.26 16.44
C GLU A 29 10.90 1.06 17.31
N GLU A 30 10.36 1.93 18.18
CA GLU A 30 11.18 2.67 19.15
C GLU A 30 11.77 1.68 20.15
N ILE A 31 13.10 1.67 20.25
CA ILE A 31 13.86 0.81 21.15
C ILE A 31 14.68 1.65 22.12
N THR A 32 14.91 1.11 23.33
CA THR A 32 15.82 1.70 24.31
C THR A 32 17.21 1.11 24.14
N VAL A 33 18.23 1.96 24.07
CA VAL A 33 19.62 1.57 23.87
C VAL A 33 20.55 2.24 24.88
N HIS A 34 21.76 1.70 25.05
CA HIS A 34 22.78 2.26 25.92
C HIS A 34 23.97 2.80 25.13
N PHE A 35 24.18 4.12 25.15
CA PHE A 35 25.38 4.75 24.61
C PHE A 35 26.53 4.53 25.59
N ASN A 36 27.62 3.90 25.13
CA ASN A 36 28.76 3.58 25.97
C ASN A 36 30.06 4.20 25.42
N GLY A 37 30.37 5.40 25.92
CA GLY A 37 31.59 6.11 25.54
C GLY A 37 32.87 5.59 26.20
N ALA A 38 32.75 4.69 27.18
CA ALA A 38 33.90 4.07 27.85
C ALA A 38 34.58 2.98 27.00
N ILE A 39 33.89 2.47 25.98
CA ILE A 39 34.44 1.44 25.10
C ILE A 39 35.68 1.98 24.38
N THR A 40 36.76 1.21 24.49
CA THR A 40 38.00 1.43 23.73
C THR A 40 37.98 0.51 22.52
N MET A 41 38.34 1.02 21.34
CA MET A 41 38.37 0.23 20.11
C MET A 41 39.77 0.31 19.51
N ILE A 42 40.34 -0.83 19.18
CA ILE A 42 41.65 -0.96 18.56
C ILE A 42 41.45 -1.66 17.22
N LEU A 43 41.91 -1.05 16.13
CA LEU A 43 41.94 -1.64 14.79
C LEU A 43 43.38 -1.78 14.34
N ASP A 44 43.82 -3.02 14.07
CA ASP A 44 45.18 -3.33 13.60
C ASP A 44 46.30 -2.75 14.47
N GLY A 45 46.07 -2.71 15.79
CA GLY A 45 47.02 -2.21 16.78
C GLY A 45 46.94 -0.70 17.05
N GLU A 46 46.15 0.05 16.29
CA GLU A 46 45.94 1.49 16.46
C GLU A 46 44.57 1.79 17.08
N GLU A 47 44.47 2.87 17.88
CA GLU A 47 43.17 3.26 18.45
C GLU A 47 42.23 3.77 17.36
N PHE A 48 41.08 3.12 17.22
CA PHE A 48 39.99 3.55 16.35
C PHE A 48 39.01 4.43 17.12
N ILE A 49 38.80 5.65 16.62
CA ILE A 49 37.87 6.62 17.19
C ILE A 49 36.86 7.00 16.09
N PRO A 50 35.58 6.60 16.20
CA PRO A 50 34.57 7.00 15.23
C PRO A 50 34.24 8.48 15.43
N LEU A 51 34.36 9.25 14.35
CA LEU A 51 34.12 10.69 14.31
C LEU A 51 33.11 11.02 13.22
N GLU A 52 32.42 12.15 13.39
CA GLU A 52 31.67 12.79 12.32
C GLU A 52 32.54 13.65 11.41
N THR A 53 31.95 14.08 10.29
CA THR A 53 32.58 15.02 9.33
C THR A 53 33.04 16.33 9.99
N ASP A 54 32.38 16.75 11.06
CA ASP A 54 32.72 17.97 11.81
C ASP A 54 33.78 17.76 12.91
N GLY A 55 34.18 16.52 13.18
CA GLY A 55 35.16 16.11 14.21
C GLY A 55 34.56 15.78 15.57
N SER A 56 33.23 15.75 15.71
CA SER A 56 32.58 15.30 16.94
C SER A 56 32.67 13.79 17.14
N TYR A 57 32.66 13.34 18.40
CA TYR A 57 32.73 11.92 18.75
C TYR A 57 31.39 11.22 18.51
N LEU A 58 31.41 10.13 17.75
CA LEU A 58 30.29 9.19 17.67
C LEU A 58 30.44 8.14 18.77
N ILE A 59 29.34 7.83 19.47
CA ILE A 59 29.39 6.95 20.64
C ILE A 59 28.84 5.56 20.27
N PRO A 60 29.57 4.46 20.55
CA PRO A 60 29.07 3.11 20.39
C PRO A 60 27.77 2.88 21.17
N VAL A 61 26.87 2.08 20.59
CA VAL A 61 25.57 1.78 21.18
C VAL A 61 25.50 0.31 21.57
N ILE A 62 24.91 0.01 22.72
CA ILE A 62 24.63 -1.34 23.19
C ILE A 62 23.12 -1.58 23.15
N TYR A 63 22.71 -2.62 22.44
CA TYR A 63 21.33 -3.07 22.34
C TYR A 63 21.27 -4.60 22.31
N ASN A 64 20.39 -5.21 23.13
CA ASN A 64 20.28 -6.67 23.30
C ASN A 64 21.64 -7.39 23.43
N GLY A 65 22.53 -6.84 24.27
CA GLY A 65 23.87 -7.39 24.54
C GLY A 65 24.91 -7.21 23.41
N ARG A 66 24.56 -6.50 22.33
CA ARG A 66 25.42 -6.33 21.15
C ARG A 66 25.97 -4.92 21.07
N THR A 67 27.18 -4.77 20.53
CA THR A 67 27.76 -3.46 20.23
C THR A 67 27.46 -3.05 18.79
N TYR A 68 26.96 -1.84 18.63
CA TYR A 68 26.59 -1.22 17.37
C TYR A 68 27.48 -0.01 17.11
N LEU A 69 28.00 0.13 15.89
CA LEU A 69 28.82 1.26 15.46
C LEU A 69 28.21 1.98 14.25
N PRO A 70 28.46 3.30 14.09
CA PRO A 70 28.04 4.04 12.90
C PRO A 70 28.71 3.44 11.65
N VAL A 71 27.89 3.09 10.65
CA VAL A 71 28.37 2.35 9.46
C VAL A 71 29.49 3.07 8.73
N ARG A 72 29.33 4.39 8.47
CA ARG A 72 30.30 5.17 7.69
C ARG A 72 31.67 5.23 8.35
N ALA A 73 31.72 5.54 9.64
CA ALA A 73 32.96 5.62 10.40
C ALA A 73 33.70 4.27 10.47
N LEU A 74 32.96 3.16 10.57
CA LEU A 74 33.54 1.83 10.55
C LEU A 74 34.08 1.45 9.16
N CYS A 75 33.32 1.71 8.09
CA CYS A 75 33.76 1.46 6.71
C CYS A 75 35.02 2.27 6.36
N ASP A 76 35.07 3.54 6.75
CA ASP A 76 36.24 4.39 6.54
C ASP A 76 37.51 3.83 7.22
N ALA A 77 37.37 3.35 8.46
CA ALA A 77 38.47 2.74 9.20
C ALA A 77 38.96 1.43 8.55
N LEU A 78 38.02 0.64 8.02
CA LEU A 78 38.28 -0.61 7.31
C LEU A 78 38.68 -0.41 5.83
N LYS A 79 38.71 0.84 5.34
CA LYS A 79 38.97 1.21 3.94
C LYS A 79 38.00 0.57 2.95
N LEU A 80 36.72 0.55 3.32
CA LEU A 80 35.62 0.05 2.50
C LEU A 80 34.85 1.21 1.91
N PHE A 81 34.52 1.11 0.62
CA PHE A 81 33.54 2.00 -0.01
C PHE A 81 32.23 1.98 0.79
N VAL A 82 31.57 3.13 0.95
CA VAL A 82 30.24 3.20 1.56
C VAL A 82 29.39 4.29 0.92
N ASP A 83 28.18 3.95 0.53
CA ASP A 83 27.23 4.86 -0.11
C ASP A 83 25.80 4.67 0.43
N TRP A 84 24.96 5.69 0.25
CA TRP A 84 23.57 5.71 0.69
C TRP A 84 22.65 6.16 -0.44
N ASP A 85 21.71 5.30 -0.81
CA ASP A 85 20.61 5.63 -1.71
C ASP A 85 19.33 5.88 -0.90
N ALA A 86 18.91 7.14 -0.87
CA ALA A 86 17.72 7.56 -0.15
C ALA A 86 16.41 7.07 -0.77
N SER A 87 16.38 6.85 -2.10
CA SER A 87 15.18 6.41 -2.82
C SER A 87 14.85 4.94 -2.53
N THR A 88 15.89 4.13 -2.36
CA THR A 88 15.75 2.68 -2.10
C THR A 88 16.02 2.29 -0.65
N LYS A 89 16.36 3.24 0.22
CA LYS A 89 16.88 3.05 1.58
C LYS A 89 18.05 2.06 1.64
N THR A 90 18.99 2.15 0.71
CA THR A 90 20.09 1.18 0.58
C THR A 90 21.42 1.74 1.08
N VAL A 91 22.07 1.03 2.01
CA VAL A 91 23.47 1.23 2.36
C VAL A 91 24.34 0.26 1.56
N SER A 92 25.15 0.78 0.66
CA SER A 92 26.12 -0.01 -0.11
C SER A 92 27.48 0.04 0.57
N ILE A 93 28.12 -1.09 0.80
CA ILE A 93 29.39 -1.26 1.51
C ILE A 93 30.31 -2.11 0.63
N GLY A 94 31.52 -1.64 0.31
CA GLY A 94 32.42 -2.33 -0.61
C GLY A 94 31.91 -2.34 -2.07
N GLY A 95 32.71 -2.89 -2.99
CA GLY A 95 32.37 -3.01 -4.41
C GLY A 95 32.63 -1.77 -5.26
N GLY A 96 32.66 -0.57 -4.66
CA GLY A 96 33.16 0.66 -5.28
C GLY A 96 34.63 0.97 -4.95
N GLU A 97 35.17 2.01 -5.58
CA GLU A 97 36.49 2.55 -5.19
C GLU A 97 36.39 3.26 -3.83
N TRP A 98 37.16 2.79 -2.84
CA TRP A 98 37.27 3.51 -1.58
C TRP A 98 38.03 4.81 -1.78
N VAL A 99 37.37 5.92 -1.47
CA VAL A 99 37.97 7.25 -1.46
C VAL A 99 38.37 7.60 -0.03
N PRO A 100 39.65 7.90 0.25
CA PRO A 100 40.08 8.31 1.59
C PRO A 100 39.30 9.55 2.05
N PRO A 101 38.62 9.51 3.22
CA PRO A 101 37.96 10.68 3.77
C PRO A 101 38.99 11.75 4.14
N GLN A 102 38.56 13.02 4.16
CA GLN A 102 39.40 14.10 4.68
C GLN A 102 39.81 13.81 6.12
N LYS A 103 41.08 14.02 6.46
CA LYS A 103 41.59 13.76 7.81
C LYS A 103 40.93 14.73 8.81
N VAL A 104 40.00 14.21 9.61
CA VAL A 104 39.31 14.99 10.65
C VAL A 104 40.06 14.87 11.97
N THR A 105 40.20 15.97 12.71
CA THR A 105 40.79 15.98 14.06
C THR A 105 39.67 16.00 15.10
N PRO A 106 39.72 15.17 16.15
CA PRO A 106 38.70 15.17 17.20
C PRO A 106 38.52 16.56 17.84
N LYS A 107 37.27 16.99 18.02
CA LYS A 107 36.90 18.22 18.73
C LYS A 107 36.37 17.89 20.12
N GLY A 108 36.93 18.55 21.13
CA GLY A 108 36.52 18.40 22.53
C GLY A 108 37.10 17.14 23.19
N SER A 109 36.50 16.72 24.29
CA SER A 109 36.91 15.54 25.05
C SER A 109 35.97 14.36 24.79
N LYS A 110 36.52 13.16 24.59
CA LYS A 110 35.74 11.91 24.50
C LYS A 110 34.89 11.73 25.75
N ASP A 111 33.57 11.74 25.58
CA ASP A 111 32.63 11.36 26.63
C ASP A 111 32.80 9.87 26.95
N ARG A 112 33.07 9.56 28.22
CA ARG A 112 33.27 8.18 28.70
C ARG A 112 32.08 7.66 29.52
N SER A 113 30.96 8.37 29.53
CA SER A 113 29.78 7.98 30.28
C SER A 113 29.01 6.83 29.60
N LEU A 114 28.31 6.07 30.43
CA LEU A 114 27.27 5.13 30.01
C LEU A 114 25.92 5.81 30.24
N ARG A 115 25.11 5.95 29.18
CA ARG A 115 23.78 6.58 29.27
C ARG A 115 22.75 5.84 28.43
N THR A 116 21.51 5.84 28.87
CA THR A 116 20.37 5.34 28.10
C THR A 116 19.87 6.39 27.12
N GLY A 117 19.31 5.97 26.00
CA GLY A 117 18.58 6.83 25.08
C GLY A 117 17.71 6.06 24.10
N LYS A 118 17.07 6.78 23.18
CA LYS A 118 16.16 6.23 22.18
C LYS A 118 16.89 5.94 20.88
N ALA A 119 16.51 4.85 20.23
CA ALA A 119 16.85 4.52 18.86
C ALA A 119 15.64 3.87 18.18
N TYR A 120 15.75 3.61 16.89
CA TYR A 120 14.70 2.99 16.11
C TYR A 120 15.25 1.78 15.39
N LYS A 121 14.56 0.65 15.44
CA LYS A 121 14.92 -0.51 14.61
C LYS A 121 14.57 -0.19 13.16
N ASP A 122 15.53 -0.38 12.26
CA ASP A 122 15.32 -0.12 10.83
C ASP A 122 15.20 -1.46 10.08
N THR A 123 13.95 -1.89 9.89
CA THR A 123 13.62 -3.14 9.17
C THR A 123 13.61 -2.96 7.65
N ASP A 124 13.59 -1.72 7.18
CA ASP A 124 13.43 -1.39 5.76
C ASP A 124 14.76 -1.02 5.11
N LEU A 125 15.79 -0.76 5.91
CA LEU A 125 17.13 -0.43 5.43
C LEU A 125 17.76 -1.65 4.73
N LYS A 126 17.93 -1.50 3.42
CA LYS A 126 18.60 -2.47 2.56
C LYS A 126 20.10 -2.30 2.72
N MET A 127 20.83 -3.41 2.64
CA MET A 127 22.27 -3.40 2.76
C MET A 127 22.88 -4.24 1.65
N VAL A 128 23.92 -3.69 1.03
CA VAL A 128 24.70 -4.37 -0.01
C VAL A 128 26.15 -4.41 0.44
N LEU A 129 26.77 -5.58 0.45
CA LEU A 129 28.17 -5.82 0.71
C LEU A 129 28.87 -6.36 -0.55
N TYR A 130 29.83 -5.62 -1.10
CA TYR A 130 30.54 -5.92 -2.35
C TYR A 130 29.63 -6.21 -3.54
N GLY A 131 28.55 -5.42 -3.68
CA GLY A 131 27.55 -5.61 -4.73
C GLY A 131 26.55 -6.73 -4.47
N ASN A 132 26.69 -7.48 -3.36
CA ASN A 132 25.77 -8.54 -2.97
C ASN A 132 24.92 -8.10 -1.78
N PRO A 133 23.64 -8.47 -1.71
CA PRO A 133 22.81 -8.16 -0.56
C PRO A 133 23.38 -8.75 0.75
N PHE A 134 23.28 -7.98 1.84
CA PHE A 134 23.91 -8.32 3.11
C PHE A 134 22.94 -8.17 4.26
N ASN A 135 22.62 -9.29 4.91
CA ASN A 135 21.80 -9.29 6.12
C ASN A 135 22.69 -9.60 7.32
N PRO A 136 22.88 -8.67 8.27
CA PRO A 136 23.72 -8.93 9.43
C PRO A 136 23.14 -10.07 10.26
N ARG A 137 23.91 -11.14 10.48
CA ARG A 137 23.50 -12.30 11.28
C ARG A 137 24.50 -12.60 12.39
N GLU A 138 24.02 -13.22 13.44
CA GLU A 138 24.84 -13.83 14.48
C GLU A 138 25.47 -15.15 14.00
N ALA A 139 26.41 -15.67 14.79
CA ALA A 139 27.06 -16.96 14.53
C ALA A 139 26.08 -18.15 14.52
N ASP A 140 24.91 -18.02 15.15
CA ASP A 140 23.83 -19.02 15.16
C ASP A 140 22.82 -18.85 14.01
N GLY A 141 23.04 -17.88 13.12
CA GLY A 141 22.17 -17.55 11.98
C GLY A 141 21.06 -16.54 12.29
N THR A 142 20.90 -16.11 13.55
CA THR A 142 19.87 -15.13 13.94
C THR A 142 20.08 -13.80 13.22
N LEU A 143 19.02 -13.29 12.58
CA LEU A 143 19.04 -11.99 11.92
C LEU A 143 19.13 -10.84 12.94
N VAL A 144 20.00 -9.88 12.68
CA VAL A 144 20.21 -8.69 13.52
C VAL A 144 20.01 -7.44 12.68
N TYR A 145 19.06 -6.63 13.10
CA TYR A 145 18.66 -5.45 12.33
C TYR A 145 19.58 -4.25 12.60
N PRO A 146 19.84 -3.41 11.58
CA PRO A 146 20.36 -2.07 11.76
C PRO A 146 19.48 -1.24 12.70
N ILE A 147 20.08 -0.24 13.34
CA ILE A 147 19.34 0.70 14.19
C ILE A 147 19.65 2.13 13.76
N LEU A 148 18.63 2.98 13.78
CA LEU A 148 18.72 4.40 13.52
C LEU A 148 18.85 5.17 14.84
N VAL A 149 19.93 5.94 14.95
CA VAL A 149 20.24 6.74 16.14
C VAL A 149 20.56 8.16 15.68
N ASN A 150 19.73 9.15 16.05
CA ASN A 150 19.90 10.55 15.64
C ASN A 150 20.11 10.71 14.12
N ASN A 151 19.27 10.08 13.30
CA ASN A 151 19.37 10.04 11.84
C ASN A 151 20.71 9.49 11.32
N ARG A 152 21.28 8.50 12.02
CA ARG A 152 22.47 7.74 11.58
C ARG A 152 22.23 6.25 11.69
N THR A 153 22.64 5.53 10.65
CA THR A 153 22.58 4.07 10.63
C THR A 153 23.74 3.47 11.42
N TYR A 154 23.39 2.66 12.41
CA TYR A 154 24.32 1.87 13.20
C TYR A 154 24.14 0.39 12.88
N LEU A 155 25.24 -0.34 12.81
CA LEU A 155 25.27 -1.76 12.46
C LEU A 155 25.87 -2.60 13.58
N PRO A 156 25.40 -3.86 13.74
CA PRO A 156 26.00 -4.79 14.68
C PRO A 156 27.44 -5.08 14.26
N LEU A 157 28.38 -4.68 15.13
CA LEU A 157 29.82 -4.68 14.84
C LEU A 157 30.33 -6.04 14.37
N ARG A 158 30.00 -7.09 15.13
CA ARG A 158 30.50 -8.46 14.89
C ARG A 158 30.03 -8.98 13.53
N ALA A 159 28.76 -8.80 13.20
CA ALA A 159 28.20 -9.29 11.94
C ALA A 159 28.87 -8.64 10.72
N LEU A 160 29.11 -7.32 10.75
CA LEU A 160 29.81 -6.64 9.65
C LEU A 160 31.28 -7.06 9.59
N CYS A 161 32.00 -7.06 10.72
CA CYS A 161 33.41 -7.47 10.76
C CYS A 161 33.62 -8.93 10.32
N ASP A 162 32.77 -9.86 10.77
CA ASP A 162 32.82 -11.26 10.36
C ASP A 162 32.58 -11.42 8.86
N ALA A 163 31.70 -10.60 8.28
CA ALA A 163 31.39 -10.59 6.85
C ALA A 163 32.56 -10.07 6.01
N VAL A 164 33.32 -9.09 6.51
CA VAL A 164 34.48 -8.51 5.80
C VAL A 164 35.82 -9.15 6.20
N GLY A 165 35.80 -10.22 6.99
CA GLY A 165 37.01 -10.97 7.36
C GLY A 165 37.87 -10.30 8.45
N VAL A 166 37.27 -9.43 9.27
CA VAL A 166 37.91 -8.75 10.41
C VAL A 166 37.57 -9.51 11.70
N ASP A 167 38.59 -10.05 12.36
CA ASP A 167 38.38 -10.79 13.60
C ASP A 167 38.12 -9.81 14.77
N VAL A 168 37.01 -10.00 15.49
CA VAL A 168 36.60 -9.15 16.63
C VAL A 168 36.76 -9.89 17.97
N GLN A 169 37.51 -9.29 18.88
CA GLN A 169 37.70 -9.77 20.25
C GLN A 169 37.19 -8.74 21.26
N TRP A 170 36.60 -9.22 22.36
CA TRP A 170 36.12 -8.39 23.46
C TRP A 170 36.86 -8.74 24.75
N ASP A 171 37.47 -7.74 25.39
CA ASP A 171 38.00 -7.84 26.74
C ASP A 171 37.08 -7.10 27.72
N GLY A 172 36.32 -7.88 28.49
CA GLY A 172 35.38 -7.35 29.48
C GLY A 172 36.02 -6.65 30.67
N ASN A 173 37.31 -6.90 30.98
CA ASN A 173 37.99 -6.25 32.10
C ASN A 173 38.38 -4.81 31.76
N THR A 174 38.77 -4.57 30.51
CA THR A 174 39.22 -3.26 30.03
C THR A 174 38.17 -2.53 29.20
N SER A 175 37.02 -3.17 28.94
CA SER A 175 35.99 -2.70 27.99
C SER A 175 36.58 -2.37 26.62
N THR A 176 37.48 -3.25 26.15
CA THR A 176 38.22 -3.05 24.90
C THR A 176 37.74 -4.01 23.82
N ILE A 177 37.44 -3.46 22.66
CA ILE A 177 37.19 -4.18 21.41
C ILE A 177 38.47 -4.15 20.60
N THR A 178 38.98 -5.32 20.21
CA THR A 178 40.13 -5.44 19.31
C THR A 178 39.66 -6.04 17.99
N MET A 179 39.87 -5.29 16.91
CA MET A 179 39.59 -5.65 15.53
C MET A 179 40.91 -5.90 14.81
N THR A 180 41.03 -7.04 14.15
CA THR A 180 42.26 -7.44 13.44
C THR A 180 41.92 -7.82 11.99
N SER A 181 42.43 -7.06 11.02
CA SER A 181 42.15 -7.21 9.59
C SER A 181 43.15 -8.14 8.86
N THR A 182 43.96 -8.91 9.60
CA THR A 182 45.13 -9.66 9.08
C THR A 182 44.82 -10.59 7.90
N GLY A 183 45.01 -10.09 6.67
CA GLY A 183 45.30 -10.86 5.46
C GLY A 183 44.24 -11.85 4.97
N LYS A 184 43.12 -12.01 5.68
CA LYS A 184 41.93 -12.69 5.18
C LYS A 184 41.24 -11.69 4.24
N GLY A 185 41.38 -11.88 2.93
CA GLY A 185 40.48 -11.21 1.99
C GLY A 185 39.02 -11.55 2.32
N PRO A 186 38.03 -10.87 1.69
CA PRO A 186 36.63 -11.28 1.83
C PRO A 186 36.51 -12.80 1.62
N LYS A 187 35.71 -13.48 2.45
CA LYS A 187 35.54 -14.94 2.35
C LYS A 187 35.18 -15.27 0.90
N LYS A 188 35.81 -16.30 0.33
CA LYS A 188 35.47 -16.75 -1.03
C LYS A 188 34.13 -17.46 -1.00
N ASP A 189 33.41 -17.42 -2.11
CA ASP A 189 32.04 -17.93 -2.39
C ASP A 189 31.79 -19.42 -2.12
N GLY A 190 32.69 -20.11 -1.40
CA GLY A 190 32.52 -21.49 -0.94
C GLY A 190 32.85 -21.70 0.54
N GLU A 191 33.22 -20.64 1.25
CA GLU A 191 33.42 -20.62 2.72
C GLU A 191 32.30 -19.88 3.45
N TYR A 192 31.30 -19.38 2.73
CA TYR A 192 30.01 -19.06 3.34
C TYR A 192 29.30 -20.38 3.63
N ILE A 193 28.58 -20.45 4.75
CA ILE A 193 27.56 -21.47 4.93
C ILE A 193 26.48 -21.14 3.89
N HIS A 194 26.63 -21.72 2.69
CA HIS A 194 25.60 -21.75 1.67
C HIS A 194 24.69 -22.93 2.03
N ASP A 195 23.48 -22.65 2.50
CA ASP A 195 22.37 -23.59 2.36
C ASP A 195 21.77 -23.55 0.93
N GLY A 196 22.34 -22.73 0.05
CA GLY A 196 21.87 -22.56 -1.32
C GLY A 196 20.82 -21.47 -1.50
N SER A 197 20.53 -20.64 -0.48
CA SER A 197 19.66 -19.48 -0.64
C SER A 197 20.45 -18.16 -0.83
N THR A 198 20.29 -17.53 -2.00
CA THR A 198 20.77 -16.17 -2.32
C THR A 198 19.62 -15.17 -2.27
N TYR A 199 19.93 -13.89 -1.99
CA TYR A 199 18.95 -12.81 -1.85
C TYR A 199 18.27 -12.37 -3.16
N GLU A 200 18.67 -12.91 -4.32
CA GLU A 200 18.05 -12.61 -5.62
C GLU A 200 16.97 -13.59 -6.08
N GLU A 201 16.49 -14.50 -5.23
CA GLU A 201 15.34 -15.35 -5.59
C GLU A 201 13.97 -14.86 -5.16
N ASN A 202 13.79 -13.73 -4.46
CA ASN A 202 12.44 -13.22 -4.15
C ASN A 202 12.24 -11.71 -4.30
N ILE A 203 12.72 -11.15 -5.41
CA ILE A 203 11.92 -10.21 -6.21
C ILE A 203 11.66 -10.91 -7.56
N SER A 204 10.87 -11.99 -7.48
CA SER A 204 10.34 -12.81 -8.58
C SER A 204 11.36 -13.23 -9.65
N TYR A 205 11.65 -14.54 -9.73
CA TYR A 205 12.27 -15.19 -10.91
C TYR A 205 11.60 -14.78 -12.24
N PHE A 206 10.36 -14.27 -12.18
CA PHE A 206 9.57 -13.82 -13.31
C PHE A 206 9.54 -12.29 -13.47
N GLN A 207 9.56 -11.81 -14.71
CA GLN A 207 9.19 -10.46 -15.10
C GLN A 207 7.66 -10.38 -15.14
N ASP A 208 7.05 -9.59 -14.24
CA ASP A 208 5.59 -9.48 -14.20
C ASP A 208 5.05 -8.66 -15.37
N LEU A 209 4.01 -9.20 -16.02
CA LEU A 209 3.18 -8.51 -17.02
C LEU A 209 1.96 -7.91 -16.34
N GLU A 210 1.35 -6.92 -16.99
CA GLU A 210 0.12 -6.29 -16.53
C GLU A 210 -0.96 -7.36 -16.27
N PRO A 211 -1.47 -7.47 -15.02
CA PRO A 211 -2.41 -8.51 -14.67
C PRO A 211 -3.79 -8.31 -15.31
N ILE A 212 -4.50 -9.43 -15.56
CA ILE A 212 -5.86 -9.41 -16.13
C ILE A 212 -6.86 -9.88 -15.10
N TYR A 213 -7.82 -9.02 -14.73
CA TYR A 213 -8.73 -9.31 -13.63
C TYR A 213 -10.14 -9.71 -14.07
N ASN A 214 -10.76 -10.61 -13.30
CA ASN A 214 -12.15 -11.04 -13.41
C ASN A 214 -12.56 -11.56 -14.79
N VAL A 215 -11.70 -12.39 -15.38
CA VAL A 215 -12.02 -13.10 -16.62
C VAL A 215 -13.13 -14.11 -16.41
N SER A 216 -13.79 -14.52 -17.49
CA SER A 216 -14.77 -15.61 -17.45
C SER A 216 -14.09 -16.93 -17.05
N GLU A 217 -14.88 -17.88 -16.52
CA GLU A 217 -14.33 -19.17 -16.09
C GLU A 217 -13.69 -19.97 -17.24
N ASP A 218 -14.07 -19.70 -18.48
CA ASP A 218 -13.62 -20.32 -19.72
C ASP A 218 -12.63 -19.45 -20.53
N GLN A 219 -12.08 -18.40 -19.92
CA GLN A 219 -11.25 -17.41 -20.63
C GLN A 219 -10.15 -18.05 -21.48
N VAL A 220 -10.05 -17.57 -22.72
CA VAL A 220 -9.02 -17.96 -23.69
C VAL A 220 -8.01 -16.81 -23.84
N PHE A 221 -6.72 -17.11 -23.71
CA PHE A 221 -5.62 -16.16 -23.91
C PHE A 221 -4.93 -16.42 -25.24
N LYS A 222 -4.67 -15.37 -26.02
CA LYS A 222 -3.96 -15.47 -27.31
C LYS A 222 -2.70 -14.62 -27.31
N PHE A 223 -1.57 -15.23 -27.68
CA PHE A 223 -0.27 -14.56 -27.82
C PHE A 223 0.21 -14.67 -29.25
N LYS A 224 0.50 -13.55 -29.90
CA LYS A 224 1.06 -13.55 -31.26
C LYS A 224 2.58 -13.55 -31.20
N LEU A 225 3.19 -14.38 -32.05
CA LEU A 225 4.62 -14.49 -32.18
C LEU A 225 5.08 -13.76 -33.45
N LYS A 226 6.24 -13.10 -33.40
CA LYS A 226 6.86 -12.42 -34.56
C LYS A 226 7.79 -13.32 -35.38
N LEU A 227 7.62 -14.64 -35.28
CA LEU A 227 8.49 -15.63 -35.90
C LEU A 227 8.48 -15.57 -37.44
N SER A 228 9.62 -15.85 -38.07
CA SER A 228 9.83 -15.91 -39.53
C SER A 228 9.69 -17.33 -40.10
N ASP A 229 9.45 -17.50 -41.41
CA ASP A 229 9.10 -18.78 -42.09
C ASP A 229 10.14 -19.96 -42.04
N ALA A 230 11.17 -19.92 -41.20
CA ALA A 230 12.20 -20.97 -41.11
C ALA A 230 11.68 -22.25 -40.40
N PRO A 231 12.18 -23.47 -40.69
CA PRO A 231 11.49 -24.72 -40.36
C PRO A 231 11.49 -25.04 -38.84
N PHE A 232 10.34 -24.87 -38.18
CA PHE A 232 10.15 -25.00 -36.72
C PHE A 232 9.81 -26.41 -36.20
N ALA A 233 9.65 -27.41 -37.07
CA ALA A 233 8.99 -28.68 -36.73
C ALA A 233 9.69 -29.55 -35.66
N SER A 234 10.80 -29.12 -35.04
CA SER A 234 11.56 -29.88 -34.05
C SER A 234 11.53 -29.33 -32.60
N PHE A 235 10.98 -28.13 -32.35
CA PHE A 235 10.95 -27.55 -31.00
C PHE A 235 9.53 -27.57 -30.39
N GLY A 236 9.42 -28.01 -29.14
CA GLY A 236 8.15 -28.09 -28.42
C GLY A 236 7.62 -26.71 -28.01
N ILE A 237 7.07 -25.95 -28.96
CA ILE A 237 6.54 -24.59 -28.75
C ILE A 237 5.50 -24.53 -27.62
N LYS A 238 4.75 -25.62 -27.43
CA LYS A 238 3.78 -25.80 -26.34
C LYS A 238 4.44 -25.76 -24.95
N ASN A 239 5.72 -26.13 -24.84
CA ASN A 239 6.48 -26.09 -23.59
C ASN A 239 7.01 -24.68 -23.25
N MET A 240 6.79 -23.69 -24.13
CA MET A 240 7.20 -22.30 -23.89
C MET A 240 6.22 -21.55 -22.98
N PHE A 241 5.05 -22.13 -22.71
CA PHE A 241 4.00 -21.58 -21.88
C PHE A 241 3.59 -22.59 -20.81
N LYS A 242 3.38 -22.11 -19.58
CA LYS A 242 2.85 -22.91 -18.48
C LYS A 242 1.86 -22.10 -17.66
N VAL A 243 0.96 -22.77 -16.93
CA VAL A 243 0.00 -22.12 -16.04
C VAL A 243 0.19 -22.63 -14.62
N PHE A 244 0.05 -21.76 -13.62
CA PHE A 244 0.25 -22.06 -12.20
C PHE A 244 -0.88 -21.48 -11.34
N SER A 245 -1.12 -22.08 -10.17
CA SER A 245 -2.11 -21.58 -9.20
C SER A 245 -1.54 -20.62 -8.16
N ASP A 246 -0.22 -20.60 -8.00
CA ASP A 246 0.50 -19.80 -7.01
C ASP A 246 1.48 -18.84 -7.69
N ARG A 247 1.79 -17.75 -6.98
CA ARG A 247 2.65 -16.68 -7.49
C ARG A 247 4.03 -17.19 -7.85
N ASP A 248 4.62 -17.99 -6.97
CA ASP A 248 5.98 -18.51 -7.11
C ASP A 248 6.09 -19.56 -8.21
N CYS A 249 4.96 -19.92 -8.85
CA CYS A 249 4.86 -20.85 -9.95
C CYS A 249 5.44 -22.22 -9.59
N THR A 250 5.14 -22.67 -8.37
CA THR A 250 5.55 -23.98 -7.83
C THR A 250 4.51 -25.06 -8.11
N THR A 251 3.24 -24.67 -8.23
CA THR A 251 2.09 -25.55 -8.41
C THR A 251 1.51 -25.39 -9.82
N GLU A 252 2.06 -26.17 -10.75
CA GLU A 252 1.64 -26.18 -12.15
C GLU A 252 0.20 -26.71 -12.30
N LEU A 253 -0.59 -25.99 -13.08
CA LEU A 253 -1.92 -26.33 -13.57
C LEU A 253 -1.82 -26.87 -15.00
N ILE A 254 -2.58 -27.93 -15.29
CA ILE A 254 -2.70 -28.44 -16.65
C ILE A 254 -3.61 -27.51 -17.46
N ALA A 255 -3.06 -26.86 -18.48
CA ALA A 255 -3.80 -26.01 -19.43
C ALA A 255 -3.58 -26.49 -20.86
N ARG A 256 -4.57 -26.28 -21.73
CA ARG A 256 -4.43 -26.60 -23.15
C ARG A 256 -3.72 -25.46 -23.86
N VAL A 257 -2.60 -25.79 -24.51
CA VAL A 257 -1.78 -24.87 -25.32
C VAL A 257 -1.79 -25.33 -26.77
N ASP A 258 -2.44 -24.54 -27.63
CA ASP A 258 -2.52 -24.75 -29.07
C ASP A 258 -1.68 -23.71 -29.82
N TYR A 259 -1.09 -24.09 -30.95
CA TYR A 259 -0.31 -23.21 -31.82
C TYR A 259 -0.88 -23.26 -33.24
N ASP A 260 -1.16 -22.08 -33.81
CA ASP A 260 -1.54 -21.91 -35.21
C ASP A 260 -0.34 -21.39 -36.00
N GLU A 261 0.19 -22.23 -36.90
CA GLU A 261 1.36 -21.94 -37.74
C GLU A 261 1.08 -20.88 -38.81
N GLU A 262 -0.16 -20.71 -39.27
CA GLU A 262 -0.49 -19.74 -40.33
C GLU A 262 -0.56 -18.31 -39.78
N SER A 263 -1.09 -18.16 -38.56
CA SER A 263 -1.27 -16.86 -37.92
C SER A 263 -0.17 -16.52 -36.91
N ASN A 264 0.72 -17.46 -36.61
CA ASN A 264 1.72 -17.39 -35.53
C ASN A 264 1.09 -17.06 -34.16
N ILE A 265 -0.06 -17.67 -33.84
CA ILE A 265 -0.81 -17.41 -32.59
C ILE A 265 -0.76 -18.64 -31.68
N ILE A 266 -0.38 -18.43 -30.42
CA ILE A 266 -0.53 -19.38 -29.32
C ILE A 266 -1.85 -19.11 -28.63
N THR A 267 -2.64 -20.16 -28.39
CA THR A 267 -3.90 -20.11 -27.65
C THR A 267 -3.78 -20.93 -26.37
N ILE A 268 -4.05 -20.32 -25.22
CA ILE A 268 -4.06 -20.96 -23.89
C ILE A 268 -5.47 -20.91 -23.32
N LYS A 269 -6.00 -22.05 -22.89
CA LYS A 269 -7.37 -22.19 -22.34
C LYS A 269 -7.45 -23.35 -21.33
N PRO A 270 -8.56 -23.49 -20.59
CA PRO A 270 -8.78 -24.65 -19.72
C PRO A 270 -8.60 -25.98 -20.45
N ASP A 271 -8.04 -26.98 -19.77
CA ASP A 271 -7.78 -28.31 -20.35
C ASP A 271 -9.05 -29.16 -20.53
N ASP A 272 -9.16 -29.83 -21.68
CA ASP A 272 -10.30 -30.68 -22.04
C ASP A 272 -10.44 -31.92 -21.12
N SER A 273 -9.36 -32.30 -20.43
CA SER A 273 -9.31 -33.46 -19.51
C SER A 273 -9.75 -33.12 -18.08
N SER A 274 -10.19 -31.88 -17.82
CA SER A 274 -10.93 -31.47 -16.61
C SER A 274 -10.16 -31.38 -15.29
N TRP A 275 -8.88 -31.01 -15.32
CA TRP A 275 -8.05 -30.85 -14.12
C TRP A 275 -7.77 -29.37 -13.77
N GLY A 276 -8.81 -28.53 -13.79
CA GLY A 276 -8.75 -27.21 -13.14
C GLY A 276 -8.28 -27.33 -11.69
N MET A 277 -7.83 -26.25 -11.05
CA MET A 277 -7.39 -26.34 -9.65
C MET A 277 -8.59 -26.28 -8.69
N TYR A 278 -8.75 -27.29 -7.85
CA TYR A 278 -9.85 -27.44 -6.86
C TYR A 278 -11.27 -27.30 -7.44
N PRO A 279 -11.65 -28.01 -8.52
CA PRO A 279 -12.98 -27.91 -9.10
C PRO A 279 -14.04 -28.48 -8.16
N ARG A 280 -15.12 -27.74 -7.94
CA ARG A 280 -16.26 -28.15 -7.10
C ARG A 280 -17.15 -29.13 -7.84
N LYS A 281 -17.33 -30.30 -7.26
CA LYS A 281 -18.17 -31.37 -7.79
C LYS A 281 -19.62 -30.91 -7.98
N GLY A 282 -20.09 -30.96 -9.23
CA GLY A 282 -21.46 -30.58 -9.59
C GLY A 282 -21.74 -29.08 -9.64
N VAL A 283 -20.72 -28.23 -9.46
CA VAL A 283 -20.82 -26.77 -9.61
C VAL A 283 -19.96 -26.30 -10.78
N ASP A 284 -18.67 -26.63 -10.79
CA ASP A 284 -17.77 -26.24 -11.88
C ASP A 284 -17.87 -27.25 -13.04
N VAL A 285 -18.02 -26.77 -14.28
CA VAL A 285 -18.22 -27.62 -15.46
C VAL A 285 -16.88 -28.20 -15.94
N LYS A 286 -16.75 -29.53 -15.82
CA LYS A 286 -15.55 -30.30 -16.20
C LYS A 286 -15.14 -30.01 -17.64
N GLY A 287 -13.90 -29.54 -17.83
CA GLY A 287 -13.27 -29.32 -19.14
C GLY A 287 -13.55 -27.96 -19.78
N LEU A 288 -14.26 -27.06 -19.09
CA LEU A 288 -14.63 -25.72 -19.58
C LEU A 288 -14.27 -24.59 -18.61
N SER A 289 -13.61 -24.88 -17.49
CA SER A 289 -13.33 -23.90 -16.44
C SER A 289 -11.89 -23.99 -15.93
N TRP A 290 -11.29 -22.85 -15.58
CA TRP A 290 -9.97 -22.77 -14.93
C TRP A 290 -9.90 -23.46 -13.55
N GLY A 291 -11.05 -23.75 -12.93
CA GLY A 291 -11.15 -24.46 -11.65
C GLY A 291 -11.96 -23.68 -10.62
N GLY A 292 -11.75 -23.95 -9.32
CA GLY A 292 -12.43 -23.27 -8.21
C GLY A 292 -11.66 -22.08 -7.63
N LEU A 293 -10.36 -21.97 -7.91
CA LEU A 293 -9.52 -20.86 -7.42
C LEU A 293 -9.85 -19.53 -8.09
N GLN A 294 -9.45 -18.44 -7.44
CA GLN A 294 -9.69 -17.07 -7.90
C GLN A 294 -8.56 -16.53 -8.77
N LYS A 295 -7.34 -17.07 -8.66
CA LYS A 295 -6.12 -16.49 -9.23
C LYS A 295 -5.25 -17.58 -9.86
N TYR A 296 -4.63 -17.25 -10.99
CA TYR A 296 -3.74 -18.10 -11.76
C TYR A 296 -2.64 -17.26 -12.42
N TYR A 297 -1.57 -17.91 -12.88
CA TYR A 297 -0.42 -17.26 -13.50
C TYR A 297 -0.02 -17.98 -14.77
N ILE A 298 0.07 -17.28 -15.90
CA ILE A 298 0.63 -17.76 -17.16
C ILE A 298 2.09 -17.34 -17.21
N VAL A 299 3.00 -18.31 -17.36
CA VAL A 299 4.43 -18.05 -17.53
C VAL A 299 4.84 -18.23 -18.97
N ILE A 300 5.60 -17.27 -19.49
CA ILE A 300 6.13 -17.22 -20.86
C ILE A 300 7.65 -17.27 -20.78
N TYR A 301 8.25 -18.35 -21.28
CA TYR A 301 9.69 -18.58 -21.16
C TYR A 301 10.54 -17.97 -22.28
N HIS A 302 9.89 -17.42 -23.32
CA HIS A 302 10.55 -17.01 -24.56
C HIS A 302 10.06 -15.65 -25.06
N ASP A 303 10.92 -14.95 -25.80
CA ASP A 303 10.64 -13.63 -26.34
C ASP A 303 9.63 -13.72 -27.49
N LEU A 304 8.47 -13.06 -27.31
CA LEU A 304 7.38 -13.03 -28.28
C LEU A 304 7.70 -12.15 -29.51
N ASN A 305 8.60 -11.18 -29.36
CA ASN A 305 9.02 -10.24 -30.40
C ASN A 305 10.16 -10.76 -31.29
N ALA A 306 10.82 -11.84 -30.87
CA ALA A 306 11.93 -12.39 -31.61
C ALA A 306 11.45 -13.03 -32.92
N THR A 307 12.22 -12.86 -33.99
CA THR A 307 11.96 -13.49 -35.29
C THR A 307 12.41 -14.96 -35.36
N GLU A 308 13.08 -15.41 -34.29
CA GLU A 308 13.55 -16.77 -34.04
C GLU A 308 13.29 -17.14 -32.57
N VAL A 309 13.14 -18.44 -32.25
CA VAL A 309 12.84 -18.90 -30.88
C VAL A 309 13.98 -18.53 -29.92
N THR A 310 13.71 -17.53 -29.07
CA THR A 310 14.71 -16.97 -28.16
C THR A 310 14.23 -17.11 -26.72
N LYS A 311 14.97 -17.85 -25.89
CA LYS A 311 14.65 -18.02 -24.46
C LYS A 311 14.95 -16.72 -23.71
N LEU A 312 14.05 -16.31 -22.83
CA LEU A 312 14.26 -15.15 -21.96
C LEU A 312 15.24 -15.51 -20.83
N SER A 313 16.09 -14.55 -20.46
CA SER A 313 16.90 -14.64 -19.24
C SER A 313 16.06 -14.54 -17.98
N LYS A 314 14.93 -13.82 -18.04
CA LYS A 314 13.90 -13.71 -16.99
C LYS A 314 12.53 -14.03 -17.62
N PRO A 315 11.89 -15.17 -17.33
CA PRO A 315 10.59 -15.51 -17.93
C PRO A 315 9.52 -14.48 -17.56
N MET A 316 8.57 -14.20 -18.47
CA MET A 316 7.47 -13.28 -18.15
C MET A 316 6.35 -14.03 -17.40
N ARG A 317 5.65 -13.37 -16.48
CA ARG A 317 4.52 -13.93 -15.73
C ARG A 317 3.32 -12.99 -15.81
N LEU A 318 2.23 -13.49 -16.38
CA LEU A 318 0.94 -12.81 -16.45
C LEU A 318 0.02 -13.40 -15.39
N MET A 319 -0.35 -12.60 -14.39
CA MET A 319 -1.37 -12.99 -13.43
C MET A 319 -2.76 -12.75 -14.02
N PHE A 320 -3.69 -13.68 -13.80
CA PHE A 320 -5.09 -13.44 -14.07
C PHE A 320 -6.01 -13.94 -12.95
N THR A 321 -7.18 -13.31 -12.80
CA THR A 321 -8.21 -13.75 -11.85
C THR A 321 -9.52 -14.11 -12.54
N VAL A 322 -10.22 -15.12 -12.03
CA VAL A 322 -11.54 -15.52 -12.53
C VAL A 322 -12.61 -14.88 -11.64
N GLY A 323 -13.55 -14.17 -12.26
CA GLY A 323 -14.52 -13.33 -11.55
C GLY A 323 -15.50 -14.11 -10.66
N SER A 324 -15.94 -13.47 -9.57
CA SER A 324 -17.02 -13.95 -8.70
C SER A 324 -18.13 -12.91 -8.61
N ASP A 325 -19.37 -13.31 -8.89
CA ASP A 325 -20.53 -12.40 -8.86
C ASP A 325 -20.83 -11.82 -7.46
N ILE A 326 -20.33 -12.48 -6.40
CA ILE A 326 -20.60 -12.13 -5.01
C ILE A 326 -19.32 -12.25 -4.15
N PRO A 327 -19.24 -11.54 -3.00
CA PRO A 327 -18.03 -11.52 -2.16
C PRO A 327 -17.65 -12.90 -1.61
N ILE A 328 -16.35 -13.18 -1.62
CA ILE A 328 -15.80 -14.47 -1.22
C ILE A 328 -15.33 -14.41 0.23
N PRO A 329 -15.68 -15.39 1.09
CA PRO A 329 -15.17 -15.44 2.45
C PRO A 329 -13.67 -15.78 2.47
N THR A 330 -12.96 -15.25 3.45
CA THR A 330 -11.60 -15.64 3.84
C THR A 330 -11.70 -16.57 5.04
N VAL A 331 -11.21 -17.79 4.88
CA VAL A 331 -11.21 -18.84 5.88
C VAL A 331 -9.94 -18.77 6.71
N LYS A 332 -10.10 -18.97 8.02
CA LYS A 332 -9.05 -19.00 9.03
C LYS A 332 -9.26 -20.18 9.96
N VAL A 333 -8.15 -20.62 10.55
CA VAL A 333 -8.14 -21.68 11.55
C VAL A 333 -8.03 -21.07 12.96
N LYS A 334 -8.91 -21.45 13.89
CA LYS A 334 -8.92 -20.97 15.29
C LYS A 334 -9.09 -22.11 16.28
N LYS A 335 -8.85 -21.85 17.56
CA LYS A 335 -9.26 -22.74 18.66
C LYS A 335 -10.64 -22.36 19.18
N ASP A 336 -11.49 -23.35 19.42
CA ASP A 336 -12.75 -23.18 20.16
C ASP A 336 -12.51 -23.16 21.69
N ASN A 337 -13.57 -22.94 22.46
CA ASN A 337 -13.51 -22.90 23.94
C ASN A 337 -13.07 -24.22 24.58
N ASN A 338 -13.09 -25.33 23.84
CA ASN A 338 -12.65 -26.63 24.30
C ASN A 338 -11.19 -26.92 23.93
N GLY A 339 -10.56 -26.03 23.16
CA GLY A 339 -9.19 -26.18 22.66
C GLY A 339 -9.11 -26.91 21.32
N ASN A 340 -10.24 -27.15 20.65
CA ASN A 340 -10.26 -27.82 19.36
C ASN A 340 -9.99 -26.84 18.22
N ILE A 341 -9.29 -27.30 17.20
CA ILE A 341 -9.07 -26.55 15.98
C ILE A 341 -10.33 -26.57 15.10
N ILE A 342 -10.82 -25.38 14.73
CA ILE A 342 -12.04 -25.14 13.93
C ILE A 342 -11.76 -24.20 12.76
N LEU A 343 -12.58 -24.31 11.70
CA LEU A 343 -12.60 -23.35 10.60
C LEU A 343 -13.53 -22.20 10.93
N THR A 344 -13.15 -21.01 10.49
CA THR A 344 -13.91 -19.77 10.68
C THR A 344 -13.72 -18.86 9.50
N TRP A 345 -14.63 -17.92 9.28
CA TRP A 345 -14.49 -16.96 8.19
C TRP A 345 -15.13 -15.62 8.52
N ASN A 346 -14.74 -14.58 7.77
CA ASN A 346 -15.40 -13.28 7.85
C ASN A 346 -16.85 -13.39 7.37
N LYS A 347 -17.73 -12.63 8.04
CA LYS A 347 -19.13 -12.55 7.65
C LYS A 347 -19.24 -11.70 6.38
N ILE A 348 -19.85 -12.26 5.35
CA ILE A 348 -20.23 -11.54 4.13
C ILE A 348 -21.61 -10.90 4.34
N GLU A 349 -21.71 -9.60 4.06
CA GLU A 349 -22.97 -8.87 4.16
C GLU A 349 -24.00 -9.42 3.17
N GLY A 350 -25.23 -9.62 3.62
CA GLY A 350 -26.30 -10.19 2.79
C GLY A 350 -26.20 -11.71 2.54
N ALA A 351 -25.19 -12.40 3.06
CA ALA A 351 -25.07 -13.85 2.92
C ALA A 351 -26.17 -14.60 3.67
N GLN A 352 -26.87 -15.47 2.94
CA GLN A 352 -27.97 -16.30 3.46
C GLN A 352 -27.44 -17.56 4.14
N LYS A 353 -26.34 -18.12 3.59
CA LYS A 353 -25.63 -19.28 4.11
C LYS A 353 -24.22 -19.35 3.51
N TYR A 354 -23.42 -20.26 4.05
CA TYR A 354 -22.11 -20.65 3.56
C TYR A 354 -22.09 -22.14 3.23
N LYS A 355 -21.29 -22.51 2.24
CA LYS A 355 -21.03 -23.90 1.89
C LYS A 355 -19.56 -24.21 2.13
N ILE A 356 -19.30 -25.29 2.86
CA ILE A 356 -17.95 -25.77 3.14
C ILE A 356 -17.65 -26.93 2.21
N TYR A 357 -16.53 -26.85 1.53
CA TYR A 357 -16.00 -27.86 0.64
C TYR A 357 -14.77 -28.53 1.26
N ARG A 358 -14.62 -29.84 1.01
CA ARG A 358 -13.40 -30.59 1.31
C ARG A 358 -12.97 -31.42 0.12
N GLY A 359 -11.68 -31.68 -0.04
CA GLY A 359 -11.20 -32.55 -1.11
C GLY A 359 -9.72 -32.41 -1.35
N SER A 360 -9.33 -32.43 -2.61
CA SER A 360 -7.94 -32.24 -3.05
C SER A 360 -7.89 -31.24 -4.20
N ARG A 361 -6.68 -30.95 -4.68
CA ARG A 361 -6.46 -30.14 -5.88
C ARG A 361 -7.22 -30.61 -7.12
N TYR A 362 -7.67 -31.86 -7.16
CA TYR A 362 -8.34 -32.46 -8.31
C TYR A 362 -9.87 -32.45 -8.26
N GLU A 363 -10.47 -32.43 -7.08
CA GLU A 363 -11.93 -32.37 -6.90
C GLU A 363 -12.26 -31.95 -5.46
N MET A 364 -13.19 -31.00 -5.32
CA MET A 364 -13.73 -30.52 -4.05
C MET A 364 -15.19 -30.94 -3.92
N GLU A 365 -15.54 -31.65 -2.85
CA GLU A 365 -16.90 -32.09 -2.55
C GLU A 365 -17.54 -31.20 -1.49
N LEU A 366 -18.84 -30.94 -1.63
CA LEU A 366 -19.61 -30.23 -0.62
C LEU A 366 -19.65 -31.08 0.66
N LEU A 367 -19.05 -30.57 1.72
CA LEU A 367 -19.07 -31.20 3.04
C LEU A 367 -20.35 -30.85 3.79
N LYS A 368 -20.68 -29.55 3.90
CA LYS A 368 -21.80 -29.07 4.70
C LYS A 368 -22.23 -27.66 4.30
N GLU A 369 -23.48 -27.31 4.60
CA GLU A 369 -23.97 -25.93 4.57
C GLU A 369 -24.24 -25.42 6.00
N THR A 370 -24.02 -24.12 6.23
CA THR A 370 -24.27 -23.50 7.54
C THR A 370 -24.64 -22.03 7.39
N THR A 371 -25.40 -21.49 8.34
CA THR A 371 -25.63 -20.04 8.48
C THR A 371 -24.58 -19.36 9.35
N GLU A 372 -23.86 -20.16 10.15
CA GLU A 372 -22.79 -19.68 11.02
C GLU A 372 -21.54 -19.32 10.23
N ASN A 373 -20.68 -18.49 10.81
CA ASN A 373 -19.39 -18.12 10.22
C ASN A 373 -18.22 -18.96 10.78
N SER A 374 -18.54 -20.15 11.28
CA SER A 374 -17.58 -21.12 11.80
C SER A 374 -18.08 -22.54 11.63
N MET A 375 -17.14 -23.49 11.64
CA MET A 375 -17.40 -24.92 11.53
C MET A 375 -16.47 -25.72 12.43
N SER A 376 -17.08 -26.58 13.24
CA SER A 376 -16.45 -27.71 13.94
C SER A 376 -16.96 -29.00 13.32
N MET A 377 -16.09 -30.00 13.12
CA MET A 377 -16.54 -31.37 12.76
C MET A 377 -17.00 -32.12 14.03
N THR A 378 -17.69 -33.23 13.88
CA THR A 378 -18.27 -34.01 14.99
C THR A 378 -17.52 -35.32 15.20
N ALA A 379 -17.53 -35.86 16.43
CA ALA A 379 -16.83 -37.09 16.83
C ALA A 379 -17.20 -38.38 16.05
N GLU A 380 -18.26 -38.39 15.24
CA GLU A 380 -18.62 -39.52 14.38
C GLU A 380 -17.90 -39.49 13.02
N GLU A 381 -17.37 -38.33 12.62
CA GLU A 381 -16.64 -38.12 11.35
C GLU A 381 -15.13 -38.47 11.48
N TYR A 382 -14.73 -39.12 12.59
CA TYR A 382 -13.39 -39.08 13.22
C TYR A 382 -12.49 -40.30 13.11
N ALA A 383 -12.87 -41.33 12.36
CA ALA A 383 -12.35 -42.68 12.61
C ALA A 383 -10.81 -42.82 12.67
N ASP A 384 -10.04 -41.90 12.05
CA ASP A 384 -8.58 -42.03 11.88
C ASP A 384 -7.72 -40.81 12.33
N VAL A 385 -8.25 -39.80 13.03
CA VAL A 385 -7.47 -38.57 13.38
C VAL A 385 -7.12 -38.51 14.88
N VAL A 386 -5.82 -38.39 15.20
CA VAL A 386 -5.26 -38.55 16.56
C VAL A 386 -5.13 -37.21 17.34
N MET A 387 -5.44 -36.06 16.73
CA MET A 387 -5.13 -34.71 17.26
C MET A 387 -6.37 -33.96 17.79
N ASN A 388 -6.16 -32.84 18.50
CA ASN A 388 -7.23 -31.91 18.94
C ASN A 388 -7.81 -31.07 17.77
N SER A 389 -7.75 -31.59 16.56
CA SER A 389 -8.30 -30.95 15.37
C SER A 389 -9.43 -31.78 14.82
N TYR A 390 -10.48 -31.07 14.40
CA TYR A 390 -11.60 -31.64 13.68
C TYR A 390 -11.31 -31.83 12.19
N LEU A 391 -10.18 -31.32 11.69
CA LEU A 391 -9.78 -31.36 10.28
C LEU A 391 -8.93 -32.61 10.00
N SER A 392 -9.01 -33.13 8.77
CA SER A 392 -8.26 -34.30 8.27
C SER A 392 -7.01 -33.85 7.52
N ASP A 393 -5.90 -34.53 7.78
CA ASP A 393 -4.56 -34.22 7.27
C ASP A 393 -4.43 -34.51 5.77
N VAL A 394 -5.38 -35.27 5.23
CA VAL A 394 -5.43 -35.68 3.83
C VAL A 394 -6.22 -34.69 2.96
N TYR A 395 -7.10 -33.88 3.56
CA TYR A 395 -8.02 -33.03 2.80
C TYR A 395 -7.68 -31.55 2.92
N SER A 396 -7.87 -30.85 1.79
CA SER A 396 -7.94 -29.40 1.75
C SER A 396 -9.37 -28.93 2.00
N TYR A 397 -9.53 -27.75 2.61
CA TYR A 397 -10.82 -27.17 2.96
C TYR A 397 -10.98 -25.76 2.40
N ALA A 398 -12.21 -25.42 1.98
CA ALA A 398 -12.55 -24.10 1.47
C ALA A 398 -14.04 -23.77 1.74
N VAL A 399 -14.40 -22.50 1.68
CA VAL A 399 -15.76 -22.02 1.95
C VAL A 399 -16.24 -21.10 0.82
N THR A 400 -17.52 -21.17 0.50
CA THR A 400 -18.21 -20.20 -0.37
C THR A 400 -19.35 -19.52 0.37
N SER A 401 -19.70 -18.30 -0.04
CA SER A 401 -20.89 -17.59 0.43
C SER A 401 -22.05 -17.79 -0.56
N VAL A 402 -23.29 -17.66 -0.08
CA VAL A 402 -24.49 -17.65 -0.93
C VAL A 402 -25.29 -16.37 -0.68
N VAL A 403 -25.40 -15.51 -1.70
CA VAL A 403 -26.09 -14.21 -1.66
C VAL A 403 -27.07 -14.16 -2.83
N GLY A 404 -28.35 -13.89 -2.55
CA GLY A 404 -29.37 -13.78 -3.60
C GLY A 404 -29.54 -15.05 -4.47
N GLY A 405 -29.23 -16.22 -3.92
CA GLY A 405 -29.27 -17.50 -4.64
C GLY A 405 -28.05 -17.79 -5.52
N LYS A 406 -27.09 -16.86 -5.64
CA LYS A 406 -25.80 -17.07 -6.29
C LYS A 406 -24.77 -17.56 -5.28
N GLU A 407 -23.82 -18.37 -5.71
CA GLU A 407 -22.71 -18.88 -4.89
C GLU A 407 -21.39 -18.21 -5.31
N SER A 408 -20.55 -17.84 -4.36
CA SER A 408 -19.23 -17.27 -4.62
C SER A 408 -18.26 -18.32 -5.19
N ARG A 409 -17.08 -17.90 -5.64
CA ARG A 409 -15.94 -18.83 -5.83
C ARG A 409 -15.42 -19.34 -4.47
N LEU A 410 -14.53 -20.34 -4.51
CA LEU A 410 -13.87 -20.85 -3.31
C LEU A 410 -13.05 -19.75 -2.64
N SER A 411 -13.08 -19.73 -1.31
CA SER A 411 -12.14 -19.00 -0.46
C SER A 411 -10.69 -19.39 -0.74
N ASN A 412 -9.78 -18.85 0.07
CA ASN A 412 -8.50 -19.50 0.26
C ASN A 412 -8.64 -20.96 0.67
N ILE A 413 -7.64 -21.75 0.28
CA ILE A 413 -7.54 -23.16 0.61
C ILE A 413 -6.79 -23.29 1.94
N ILE A 414 -7.36 -24.05 2.87
CA ILE A 414 -6.67 -24.51 4.08
C ILE A 414 -6.21 -25.93 3.81
N GLU A 415 -4.91 -26.17 3.74
CA GLU A 415 -4.40 -27.52 3.53
C GLU A 415 -4.42 -28.35 4.81
N GLY A 416 -4.49 -29.67 4.63
CA GLY A 416 -4.41 -30.65 5.71
C GLY A 416 -3.18 -30.42 6.61
N GLU A 417 -2.05 -30.17 5.96
CA GLU A 417 -0.73 -30.07 6.59
C GLU A 417 -0.57 -28.80 7.44
N ASP A 418 -1.19 -27.68 7.01
CA ASP A 418 -1.02 -26.38 7.66
C ASP A 418 -1.45 -26.42 9.13
N TYR A 419 -2.63 -27.01 9.41
CA TYR A 419 -3.13 -27.01 10.78
C TYR A 419 -2.52 -28.12 11.65
N ILE A 420 -1.86 -29.14 11.08
CA ILE A 420 -1.14 -30.15 11.86
C ILE A 420 0.03 -29.52 12.61
N SER A 421 0.70 -28.54 12.00
CA SER A 421 1.84 -27.84 12.61
C SER A 421 1.48 -27.08 13.90
N ILE A 422 0.21 -26.71 14.07
CA ILE A 422 -0.30 -25.94 15.22
C ILE A 422 -1.12 -26.79 16.20
N ALA A 423 -1.34 -28.07 15.87
CA ALA A 423 -2.14 -29.00 16.65
C ALA A 423 -1.22 -29.83 17.58
N PRO A 424 -1.49 -29.84 18.90
CA PRO A 424 -0.92 -30.82 19.83
C PRO A 424 -0.91 -32.25 19.29
N SER A 425 0.28 -32.82 19.12
CA SER A 425 0.45 -34.17 18.59
C SER A 425 0.38 -35.24 19.68
N LYS A 426 1.13 -35.06 20.78
CA LYS A 426 1.19 -36.01 21.91
C LYS A 426 1.69 -35.36 23.20
N LEU A 427 1.48 -36.04 24.33
CA LEU A 427 2.17 -35.70 25.59
C LEU A 427 3.64 -36.14 25.50
N THR A 428 4.55 -35.29 25.99
CA THR A 428 5.99 -35.61 26.05
C THR A 428 6.30 -36.63 27.15
N ALA A 429 5.48 -36.65 28.22
CA ALA A 429 5.66 -37.49 29.41
C ALA A 429 4.44 -38.39 29.69
N SER A 430 4.53 -39.23 30.73
CA SER A 430 3.47 -40.18 31.13
C SER A 430 2.11 -39.50 31.33
N SER A 431 1.03 -40.19 30.95
CA SER A 431 -0.36 -39.79 31.23
C SER A 431 -0.91 -40.39 32.53
N TYR A 432 -0.16 -41.28 33.19
CA TYR A 432 -0.55 -41.92 34.44
C TYR A 432 0.42 -41.57 35.56
N TYR A 433 -0.16 -41.22 36.71
CA TYR A 433 0.50 -40.76 37.91
C TYR A 433 0.03 -41.61 39.09
N TYR A 434 0.95 -42.08 39.91
CA TYR A 434 0.65 -42.90 41.09
C TYR A 434 1.05 -42.12 42.34
N VAL A 435 0.12 -42.01 43.30
CA VAL A 435 0.28 -41.17 44.50
C VAL A 435 0.24 -42.01 45.77
N GLY A 436 1.28 -41.89 46.62
CA GLY A 436 1.41 -42.54 47.93
C GLY A 436 2.87 -42.62 48.42
N GLU A 437 3.08 -43.12 49.65
CA GLU A 437 4.38 -43.10 50.36
C GLU A 437 5.56 -43.72 49.58
N ASP A 438 5.30 -44.69 48.69
CA ASP A 438 6.32 -45.43 47.91
C ASP A 438 6.30 -45.14 46.39
N PHE A 439 5.60 -44.09 45.93
CA PHE A 439 5.43 -43.77 44.50
C PHE A 439 6.12 -42.47 44.06
N ASP A 440 6.18 -42.24 42.75
CA ASP A 440 6.78 -41.03 42.15
C ASP A 440 6.19 -39.72 42.68
N TYR A 441 4.97 -39.76 43.23
CA TYR A 441 4.27 -38.63 43.81
C TYR A 441 3.88 -38.96 45.26
N GLU A 442 4.50 -38.29 46.22
CA GLU A 442 4.25 -38.57 47.64
C GLU A 442 2.84 -38.14 48.08
N ASN A 443 2.28 -37.08 47.49
CA ASN A 443 0.95 -36.56 47.83
C ASN A 443 0.31 -35.74 46.69
N ILE A 444 -0.93 -35.26 46.89
CA ILE A 444 -1.70 -34.47 45.91
C ILE A 444 -0.95 -33.21 45.43
N PHE A 445 -0.15 -32.57 46.28
CA PHE A 445 0.58 -31.35 45.92
C PHE A 445 1.78 -31.62 45.00
N SER A 446 2.20 -32.88 44.89
CA SER A 446 3.22 -33.30 43.93
C SER A 446 2.66 -33.45 42.51
N LEU A 447 1.33 -33.58 42.34
CA LEU A 447 0.73 -33.75 41.02
C LEU A 447 1.06 -32.58 40.09
N PRO A 448 1.32 -32.83 38.80
CA PRO A 448 1.71 -31.77 37.88
C PRO A 448 0.55 -30.78 37.67
N LYS A 449 0.85 -29.50 37.89
CA LYS A 449 -0.03 -28.38 37.48
C LYS A 449 0.17 -27.99 36.00
N SER A 450 1.25 -28.48 35.38
CA SER A 450 1.53 -28.34 33.95
C SER A 450 2.28 -29.55 33.41
N VAL A 451 2.04 -29.91 32.14
CA VAL A 451 2.75 -30.98 31.43
C VAL A 451 3.25 -30.50 30.07
N SER A 452 4.34 -31.11 29.61
CA SER A 452 4.89 -30.86 28.29
C SER A 452 4.11 -31.61 27.20
N VAL A 453 3.87 -30.91 26.09
CA VAL A 453 3.14 -31.36 24.91
C VAL A 453 4.01 -31.12 23.69
N ASP A 454 4.11 -32.14 22.83
CA ASP A 454 4.87 -32.07 21.59
C ASP A 454 3.99 -31.65 20.41
N TYR A 455 4.54 -30.77 19.59
CA TYR A 455 4.03 -30.30 18.32
C TYR A 455 4.93 -30.81 17.21
N LEU A 456 4.35 -31.18 16.06
CA LEU A 456 5.12 -31.58 14.89
C LEU A 456 5.72 -30.33 14.24
N GLU A 457 7.06 -30.23 14.20
CA GLU A 457 7.75 -29.29 13.32
C GLU A 457 7.97 -29.96 11.97
N TYR A 458 7.31 -29.43 10.95
CA TYR A 458 7.40 -30.00 9.61
C TYR A 458 8.73 -29.68 8.93
N ILE A 459 9.19 -30.65 8.13
CA ILE A 459 10.25 -30.53 7.13
C ILE A 459 9.61 -31.00 5.82
N SER A 460 9.71 -30.17 4.76
CA SER A 460 9.17 -30.47 3.43
C SER A 460 9.41 -31.91 2.98
N SER A 461 8.37 -32.52 2.40
CA SER A 461 8.38 -33.86 1.78
C SER A 461 9.44 -34.03 0.67
N ASP A 462 10.04 -32.94 0.20
CA ASP A 462 11.08 -32.92 -0.85
C ASP A 462 12.48 -33.30 -0.34
N VAL A 463 12.66 -33.57 0.96
CA VAL A 463 13.95 -33.97 1.55
C VAL A 463 13.93 -35.44 1.97
N PRO A 464 14.46 -36.38 1.15
CA PRO A 464 14.43 -37.79 1.47
C PRO A 464 15.30 -38.11 2.69
N GLY A 465 14.68 -38.66 3.75
CA GLY A 465 15.39 -39.30 4.86
C GLY A 465 15.54 -38.50 6.17
N ARG A 466 14.89 -37.33 6.32
CA ARG A 466 14.76 -36.66 7.64
C ARG A 466 13.45 -37.04 8.33
N PHE A 467 13.54 -37.46 9.59
CA PHE A 467 12.38 -37.58 10.48
C PHE A 467 12.09 -36.20 11.10
N GLY A 468 10.81 -35.79 11.15
CA GLY A 468 10.40 -34.47 11.66
C GLY A 468 10.87 -34.20 13.09
N SER A 469 11.26 -32.96 13.39
CA SER A 469 11.55 -32.53 14.75
C SER A 469 10.25 -32.28 15.52
N TYR A 470 10.32 -32.31 16.85
CA TYR A 470 9.20 -31.92 17.71
C TYR A 470 9.55 -30.62 18.43
N LYS A 471 8.60 -29.69 18.44
CA LYS A 471 8.63 -28.55 19.33
C LYS A 471 7.81 -28.87 20.57
N THR A 472 8.43 -28.77 21.74
CA THR A 472 7.74 -29.02 23.01
C THR A 472 7.27 -27.72 23.65
N SER A 473 6.03 -27.68 24.14
CA SER A 473 5.45 -26.56 24.89
C SER A 473 4.79 -27.06 26.18
N ASN A 474 4.77 -26.24 27.22
CA ASN A 474 4.12 -26.59 28.50
C ASN A 474 2.67 -26.12 28.55
N HIS A 475 1.77 -27.01 28.97
CA HIS A 475 0.33 -26.78 29.06
C HIS A 475 -0.16 -26.98 30.49
N LYS A 476 -1.05 -26.10 30.97
CA LYS A 476 -1.67 -26.22 32.30
C LYS A 476 -2.61 -27.44 32.35
N VAL A 477 -2.64 -28.10 33.51
CA VAL A 477 -3.54 -29.22 33.81
C VAL A 477 -4.63 -28.74 34.78
N VAL A 478 -5.88 -29.09 34.48
CA VAL A 478 -7.01 -28.89 35.39
C VAL A 478 -7.49 -30.26 35.88
N TRP A 479 -7.25 -30.54 37.15
CA TRP A 479 -7.66 -31.78 37.80
C TRP A 479 -9.10 -31.71 38.30
N ASP A 480 -9.89 -32.74 37.99
CA ASP A 480 -11.26 -32.93 38.47
C ASP A 480 -11.29 -34.01 39.57
N PHE A 481 -11.47 -33.56 40.81
CA PHE A 481 -11.58 -34.42 41.99
C PHE A 481 -13.03 -34.68 42.42
N SER A 482 -14.02 -34.33 41.58
CA SER A 482 -15.44 -34.42 41.96
C SER A 482 -15.99 -35.86 41.94
N LYS A 483 -15.34 -36.77 41.21
CA LYS A 483 -15.73 -38.18 41.06
C LYS A 483 -14.50 -39.06 40.88
N ASP A 484 -14.38 -40.12 41.67
CA ASP A 484 -13.40 -41.19 41.46
C ASP A 484 -13.96 -42.30 40.55
N SER A 485 -13.07 -43.03 39.87
CA SER A 485 -13.45 -44.11 38.96
C SER A 485 -13.23 -45.53 39.51
N ASP A 486 -12.70 -45.69 40.73
CA ASP A 486 -12.36 -46.99 41.32
C ASP A 486 -12.57 -46.98 42.84
N GLU A 487 -13.28 -48.00 43.34
CA GLU A 487 -13.72 -48.11 44.75
C GLU A 487 -12.58 -48.45 45.72
N TYR A 488 -11.50 -49.07 45.24
CA TYR A 488 -10.35 -49.49 46.06
C TYR A 488 -9.15 -48.55 45.92
N PHE A 489 -8.93 -48.00 44.73
CA PHE A 489 -7.83 -47.07 44.45
C PHE A 489 -8.35 -45.83 43.72
N PRO A 490 -8.84 -44.80 44.46
CA PRO A 490 -9.46 -43.63 43.88
C PRO A 490 -8.62 -43.03 42.77
N THR A 491 -9.20 -42.95 41.57
CA THR A 491 -8.55 -42.43 40.38
C THR A 491 -9.28 -41.21 39.86
N TYR A 492 -8.53 -40.13 39.64
CA TYR A 492 -9.03 -38.82 39.23
C TYR A 492 -8.45 -38.41 37.88
N GLU A 493 -9.19 -37.60 37.11
CA GLU A 493 -8.78 -37.16 35.77
C GLU A 493 -8.26 -35.72 35.76
N GLY A 494 -7.17 -35.48 35.03
CA GLY A 494 -6.64 -34.15 34.73
C GLY A 494 -6.80 -33.80 33.25
N LYS A 495 -7.49 -32.70 32.93
CA LYS A 495 -7.61 -32.18 31.56
C LYS A 495 -6.42 -31.28 31.25
N VAL A 496 -5.68 -31.58 30.18
CA VAL A 496 -4.61 -30.71 29.69
C VAL A 496 -5.21 -29.61 28.81
N LEU A 497 -5.11 -28.36 29.24
CA LEU A 497 -5.77 -27.23 28.59
C LEU A 497 -5.25 -27.01 27.16
N GLY A 498 -6.18 -26.73 26.24
CA GLY A 498 -5.89 -26.54 24.83
C GLY A 498 -5.61 -27.83 24.03
N THR A 499 -5.93 -29.00 24.60
CA THR A 499 -5.76 -30.32 23.98
C THR A 499 -6.93 -31.24 24.32
N ASN A 500 -7.02 -32.40 23.64
CA ASN A 500 -7.90 -33.51 24.03
C ASN A 500 -7.23 -34.52 24.98
N PHE A 501 -6.01 -34.24 25.46
CA PHE A 501 -5.28 -35.15 26.33
C PHE A 501 -5.82 -35.14 27.76
N LYS A 502 -5.89 -36.34 28.33
CA LYS A 502 -6.27 -36.58 29.72
C LYS A 502 -5.12 -37.25 30.46
N LEU A 503 -4.90 -36.80 31.68
CA LEU A 503 -4.03 -37.43 32.67
C LEU A 503 -4.89 -38.18 33.69
N LYS A 504 -4.31 -39.19 34.33
CA LYS A 504 -4.96 -39.93 35.42
C LYS A 504 -4.04 -40.03 36.62
N ALA A 505 -4.56 -39.77 37.81
CA ALA A 505 -3.85 -39.92 39.07
C ALA A 505 -4.57 -40.94 39.95
N THR A 506 -3.88 -42.00 40.36
CA THR A 506 -4.40 -43.06 41.23
C THR A 506 -3.76 -42.96 42.61
N PHE A 507 -4.59 -42.91 43.65
CA PHE A 507 -4.16 -42.74 45.04
C PHE A 507 -4.21 -44.08 45.79
N TYR A 508 -3.06 -44.53 46.32
CA TYR A 508 -2.93 -45.82 47.00
C TYR A 508 -3.12 -45.74 48.52
N ASP A 509 -2.90 -44.56 49.10
CA ASP A 509 -3.05 -44.32 50.54
C ASP A 509 -4.44 -43.77 50.93
N GLY A 510 -5.39 -43.81 49.99
CA GLY A 510 -6.75 -43.29 50.15
C GLY A 510 -6.98 -41.95 49.41
N PRO A 511 -8.24 -41.51 49.29
CA PRO A 511 -8.58 -40.30 48.55
C PRO A 511 -8.08 -39.03 49.27
N PRO A 512 -7.72 -37.97 48.54
CA PRO A 512 -7.34 -36.70 49.14
C PRO A 512 -8.52 -36.08 49.90
N THR A 513 -8.22 -35.41 51.02
CA THR A 513 -9.24 -34.73 51.84
C THR A 513 -9.75 -33.45 51.18
N SER A 514 -10.94 -33.00 51.55
CA SER A 514 -11.53 -31.77 51.00
C SER A 514 -10.67 -30.52 51.25
N ASP A 515 -9.95 -30.46 52.37
CA ASP A 515 -9.04 -29.35 52.68
C ASP A 515 -7.78 -29.40 51.80
N GLU A 516 -7.24 -30.59 51.55
CA GLU A 516 -6.10 -30.78 50.65
C GLU A 516 -6.45 -30.45 49.20
N ILE A 517 -7.64 -30.84 48.73
CA ILE A 517 -8.16 -30.46 47.41
C ILE A 517 -8.32 -28.93 47.32
N ALA A 518 -8.92 -28.30 48.33
CA ALA A 518 -9.09 -26.85 48.36
C ALA A 518 -7.74 -26.10 48.34
N MET A 519 -6.74 -26.61 49.06
CA MET A 519 -5.38 -26.07 49.06
C MET A 519 -4.65 -26.31 47.73
N PHE A 520 -4.86 -27.45 47.07
CA PHE A 520 -4.24 -27.75 45.78
C PHE A 520 -4.77 -26.82 44.67
N LEU A 521 -6.09 -26.57 44.69
CA LEU A 521 -6.78 -25.69 43.74
C LEU A 521 -6.57 -24.20 44.02
N ASP A 522 -6.03 -23.82 45.18
CA ASP A 522 -5.68 -22.43 45.53
C ASP A 522 -4.34 -22.02 44.88
N ASP A 523 -4.41 -21.48 43.65
CA ASP A 523 -3.25 -20.98 42.89
C ASP A 523 -2.62 -19.71 43.49
N SER A 524 -3.21 -19.08 44.52
CA SER A 524 -2.70 -17.82 45.10
C SER A 524 -1.40 -17.96 45.91
N LYS A 525 -0.93 -19.20 46.15
CA LYS A 525 0.24 -19.50 47.01
C LYS A 525 1.40 -20.22 46.31
N SER A 526 1.32 -20.55 45.02
CA SER A 526 2.42 -21.20 44.31
C SER A 526 3.48 -20.19 43.86
N SER A 527 4.71 -20.35 44.33
CA SER A 527 5.86 -19.47 44.06
C SER A 527 6.62 -19.78 42.76
N GLU A 528 6.02 -20.53 41.82
CA GLU A 528 6.67 -20.89 40.55
C GLU A 528 6.22 -19.97 39.39
N ASN A 529 7.17 -19.18 38.92
CA ASN A 529 7.36 -18.58 37.60
C ASN A 529 6.22 -18.69 36.56
N THR A 530 5.81 -17.51 36.09
CA THR A 530 5.31 -17.14 34.76
C THR A 530 4.83 -18.28 33.86
N ILE A 531 3.52 -18.49 33.87
CA ILE A 531 2.78 -19.22 32.83
C ILE A 531 2.86 -18.41 31.53
N ILE A 532 3.51 -18.93 30.49
CA ILE A 532 3.11 -18.65 29.10
C ILE A 532 2.20 -19.80 28.70
N GLY A 533 0.92 -19.52 28.48
CA GLY A 533 -0.08 -20.55 28.14
C GLY A 533 -1.34 -20.51 29.00
N GLY A 534 -1.85 -19.33 29.30
CA GLY A 534 -3.21 -19.13 29.78
C GLY A 534 -3.80 -17.98 28.99
N ALA A 535 -4.69 -18.30 28.05
CA ALA A 535 -5.61 -17.39 27.35
C ALA A 535 -5.26 -15.89 27.39
N GLU A 536 -4.11 -15.49 26.82
CA GLU A 536 -4.13 -14.26 26.04
C GLU A 536 -4.89 -14.59 24.75
N ASP A 537 -5.61 -13.62 24.19
CA ASP A 537 -6.13 -13.71 22.82
C ASP A 537 -4.96 -14.02 21.87
N LEU A 538 -4.71 -15.30 21.65
CA LEU A 538 -3.75 -15.79 20.68
C LEU A 538 -4.32 -15.40 19.32
N LYS A 539 -3.73 -14.36 18.71
CA LYS A 539 -4.01 -13.92 17.34
C LYS A 539 -4.14 -15.15 16.43
N ASP A 540 -5.12 -15.09 15.53
CA ASP A 540 -5.46 -16.09 14.50
C ASP A 540 -4.25 -16.97 14.14
N ILE A 541 -4.33 -18.28 14.43
CA ILE A 541 -3.15 -19.14 14.58
C ILE A 541 -2.52 -19.53 13.23
N ILE A 542 -3.24 -19.37 12.11
CA ILE A 542 -2.64 -19.48 10.78
C ILE A 542 -3.32 -18.47 9.87
N ASP A 543 -2.56 -17.44 9.47
CA ASP A 543 -2.82 -16.74 8.23
C ASP A 543 -2.16 -17.58 7.13
N ILE A 544 -2.90 -18.54 6.56
CA ILE A 544 -2.43 -19.18 5.33
C ILE A 544 -2.51 -18.08 4.31
N LYS A 545 -1.34 -17.54 3.95
CA LYS A 545 -1.17 -16.50 2.93
C LYS A 545 -1.85 -16.98 1.65
N SER A 546 -3.12 -16.63 1.51
CA SER A 546 -3.81 -16.70 0.23
C SER A 546 -3.73 -15.39 -0.54
N VAL A 547 -2.93 -14.46 -0.01
CA VAL A 547 -2.75 -13.12 -0.52
C VAL A 547 -1.29 -12.74 -0.22
N PRO A 548 -0.52 -12.24 -1.19
CA PRO A 548 0.71 -11.52 -0.87
C PRO A 548 0.39 -10.32 0.03
N ASP A 549 1.30 -9.99 0.95
CA ASP A 549 1.40 -8.62 1.48
C ASP A 549 1.87 -7.69 0.34
N ALA A 550 1.54 -6.40 0.45
CA ALA A 550 1.80 -5.37 -0.56
C ALA A 550 3.28 -5.22 -0.98
N ASP A 551 4.22 -5.82 -0.25
CA ASP A 551 5.65 -5.66 -0.48
C ASP A 551 6.23 -6.59 -1.57
N GLU A 552 5.42 -7.43 -2.22
CA GLU A 552 5.93 -8.45 -3.16
C GLU A 552 5.76 -8.13 -4.66
N ILE A 553 5.15 -7.01 -5.08
CA ILE A 553 5.11 -6.61 -6.52
C ILE A 553 6.14 -5.51 -6.77
N SER A 554 7.20 -5.83 -7.53
CA SER A 554 8.20 -4.85 -7.93
C SER A 554 7.68 -3.88 -8.98
N SER A 555 7.98 -2.60 -8.78
CA SER A 555 7.92 -1.52 -9.75
C SER A 555 8.74 -1.84 -11.01
N GLY A 556 8.05 -2.22 -12.08
CA GLY A 556 8.68 -2.51 -13.38
C GLY A 556 7.72 -3.10 -14.42
N ILE A 557 6.44 -2.72 -14.38
CA ILE A 557 5.42 -3.22 -15.32
C ILE A 557 5.72 -2.61 -16.71
N GLN A 558 5.90 -3.48 -17.71
CA GLN A 558 5.90 -3.07 -19.12
C GLN A 558 4.66 -3.64 -19.80
N SER A 559 3.93 -2.79 -20.51
CA SER A 559 2.92 -3.23 -21.47
C SER A 559 3.60 -4.05 -22.58
N ASN A 560 2.96 -5.13 -23.02
CA ASN A 560 3.48 -5.95 -24.12
C ASN A 560 2.49 -5.93 -25.30
N ASP A 561 2.88 -5.24 -26.36
CA ASP A 561 2.11 -5.08 -27.61
C ASP A 561 1.80 -6.40 -28.35
N ASN A 562 2.35 -7.54 -27.90
CA ASN A 562 2.08 -8.87 -28.48
C ASN A 562 0.90 -9.64 -27.85
N VAL A 563 0.25 -9.09 -26.82
CA VAL A 563 -1.03 -9.61 -26.32
C VAL A 563 -2.12 -9.19 -27.30
N VAL A 564 -2.38 -10.04 -28.29
CA VAL A 564 -3.10 -9.63 -29.50
C VAL A 564 -4.62 -9.59 -29.34
N GLU A 565 -5.21 -10.37 -28.45
CA GLU A 565 -6.66 -10.32 -28.18
C GLU A 565 -6.98 -11.19 -26.96
N VAL A 566 -7.39 -10.57 -25.85
CA VAL A 566 -8.31 -11.23 -24.90
C VAL A 566 -9.64 -11.17 -25.63
N ALA A 567 -10.07 -12.26 -26.27
CA ALA A 567 -11.36 -12.25 -26.94
C ALA A 567 -12.42 -11.93 -25.88
N GLU A 568 -12.97 -10.72 -25.93
CA GLU A 568 -14.06 -10.28 -25.07
C GLU A 568 -15.27 -11.19 -25.36
N THR A 569 -15.47 -12.19 -24.52
CA THR A 569 -16.78 -12.78 -24.34
C THR A 569 -17.58 -11.83 -23.45
N THR A 570 -18.13 -10.79 -24.10
CA THR A 570 -19.26 -9.97 -23.64
C THR A 570 -19.11 -9.32 -22.24
N THR A 571 -18.39 -8.19 -22.20
CA THR A 571 -18.37 -7.19 -21.12
C THR A 571 -19.66 -6.37 -21.02
N GLU A 572 -20.85 -6.99 -21.06
CA GLU A 572 -22.09 -6.21 -21.04
C GLU A 572 -22.51 -5.69 -19.65
N ASN A 573 -21.77 -5.92 -18.54
CA ASN A 573 -22.29 -5.51 -17.21
C ASN A 573 -21.30 -5.08 -16.09
N ARG A 574 -19.99 -4.90 -16.34
CA ARG A 574 -19.08 -4.40 -15.27
C ARG A 574 -18.85 -2.89 -15.42
N LYS A 575 -19.21 -2.10 -14.39
CA LYS A 575 -18.99 -0.65 -14.35
C LYS A 575 -17.49 -0.32 -14.22
N PRO A 576 -17.00 0.83 -14.71
CA PRO A 576 -15.67 1.35 -14.37
C PRO A 576 -15.49 1.51 -12.86
N PHE A 577 -14.25 1.45 -12.38
CA PHE A 577 -13.96 1.51 -10.95
C PHE A 577 -14.39 2.85 -10.32
N GLU A 578 -14.06 3.94 -11.00
CA GLU A 578 -14.41 5.30 -10.58
C GLU A 578 -15.93 5.44 -10.47
N GLN A 579 -16.69 4.83 -11.38
CA GLN A 579 -18.14 4.86 -11.34
C GLN A 579 -18.70 4.14 -10.09
N VAL A 580 -18.09 3.03 -9.66
CA VAL A 580 -18.51 2.33 -8.43
C VAL A 580 -18.24 3.18 -7.19
N LEU A 581 -17.10 3.87 -7.15
CA LEU A 581 -16.80 4.80 -6.06
C LEU A 581 -17.74 6.00 -6.07
N VAL A 582 -17.96 6.64 -7.22
CA VAL A 582 -18.92 7.76 -7.36
C VAL A 582 -20.30 7.34 -6.86
N GLU A 583 -20.84 6.21 -7.32
CA GLU A 583 -22.15 5.73 -6.88
C GLU A 583 -22.19 5.44 -5.38
N GLY A 584 -21.16 4.78 -4.84
CA GLY A 584 -21.07 4.49 -3.41
C GLY A 584 -20.98 5.73 -2.53
N LEU A 585 -20.20 6.73 -2.96
CA LEU A 585 -19.99 7.98 -2.24
C LEU A 585 -21.21 8.92 -2.33
N MET A 586 -21.85 8.98 -3.49
CA MET A 586 -23.11 9.71 -3.69
C MET A 586 -24.24 9.13 -2.84
N GLU A 587 -24.27 7.80 -2.66
CA GLU A 587 -25.18 7.11 -1.74
C GLU A 587 -24.75 7.18 -0.26
N ARG A 588 -23.59 7.79 0.02
CA ARG A 588 -22.99 7.91 1.37
C ARG A 588 -22.77 6.56 2.06
N LYS A 589 -22.39 5.53 1.31
CA LYS A 589 -22.06 4.21 1.86
C LYS A 589 -20.80 4.31 2.73
N LYS A 590 -20.89 3.80 3.96
CA LYS A 590 -19.73 3.68 4.86
C LYS A 590 -18.75 2.57 4.46
N SER A 591 -19.20 1.66 3.59
CA SER A 591 -18.41 0.57 3.03
C SER A 591 -18.86 0.35 1.58
N ILE A 592 -17.94 0.51 0.64
CA ILE A 592 -18.16 0.32 -0.79
C ILE A 592 -17.38 -0.91 -1.20
N TYR A 593 -18.07 -2.01 -1.55
CA TYR A 593 -17.41 -3.23 -2.01
C TYR A 593 -16.75 -2.98 -3.37
N VAL A 594 -15.44 -3.17 -3.41
CA VAL A 594 -14.61 -2.97 -4.60
C VAL A 594 -13.74 -4.19 -4.88
N GLY A 595 -14.06 -5.36 -4.30
CA GLY A 595 -13.33 -6.60 -4.55
C GLY A 595 -13.40 -7.10 -6.00
N ASN A 596 -14.30 -6.53 -6.79
CA ASN A 596 -14.31 -6.71 -8.24
C ASN A 596 -13.28 -5.82 -8.95
N TYR A 597 -12.55 -4.94 -8.25
CA TYR A 597 -11.53 -4.01 -8.79
C TYR A 597 -10.24 -4.23 -8.03
N PRO A 598 -9.45 -5.26 -8.37
CA PRO A 598 -8.25 -5.61 -7.62
C PRO A 598 -7.17 -4.52 -7.63
N GLU A 599 -7.20 -3.62 -8.62
CA GLU A 599 -6.44 -2.38 -8.65
C GLU A 599 -6.69 -1.49 -7.42
N ALA A 600 -7.88 -1.58 -6.81
CA ALA A 600 -8.23 -0.88 -5.57
C ALA A 600 -7.44 -1.37 -4.33
N GLU A 601 -6.68 -2.47 -4.42
CA GLU A 601 -5.82 -2.95 -3.33
C GLU A 601 -4.46 -2.24 -3.30
N ASP A 602 -4.05 -1.62 -4.41
CA ASP A 602 -2.90 -0.73 -4.47
C ASP A 602 -3.29 0.60 -3.81
N SER A 603 -2.64 0.93 -2.70
CA SER A 603 -2.97 2.14 -1.94
C SER A 603 -2.71 3.42 -2.73
N THR A 604 -1.70 3.43 -3.60
CA THR A 604 -1.32 4.62 -4.39
C THR A 604 -2.35 4.84 -5.49
N TYR A 605 -2.66 3.79 -6.25
CA TYR A 605 -3.70 3.86 -7.28
C TYR A 605 -5.08 4.14 -6.69
N LEU A 606 -5.43 3.50 -5.57
CA LEU A 606 -6.69 3.75 -4.88
C LEU A 606 -6.77 5.20 -4.40
N GLU A 607 -5.68 5.75 -3.86
CA GLU A 607 -5.59 7.15 -3.46
C GLU A 607 -5.82 8.06 -4.67
N ASP A 608 -5.07 7.89 -5.76
CA ASP A 608 -5.24 8.67 -7.00
C ASP A 608 -6.68 8.62 -7.52
N VAL A 609 -7.29 7.44 -7.53
CA VAL A 609 -8.68 7.29 -7.98
C VAL A 609 -9.66 7.95 -7.02
N ILE A 610 -9.47 7.82 -5.70
CA ILE A 610 -10.32 8.50 -4.70
C ILE A 610 -10.20 10.01 -4.85
N LEU A 611 -8.98 10.54 -4.97
CA LEU A 611 -8.69 11.96 -5.17
C LEU A 611 -9.36 12.49 -6.43
N LYS A 612 -9.16 11.82 -7.57
CA LYS A 612 -9.87 12.13 -8.81
C LYS A 612 -11.38 12.11 -8.63
N VAL A 613 -11.93 11.06 -7.99
CA VAL A 613 -13.38 10.91 -7.80
C VAL A 613 -13.95 12.05 -6.98
N ILE A 614 -13.33 12.44 -5.86
CA ILE A 614 -13.83 13.54 -5.04
C ILE A 614 -13.68 14.89 -5.75
N VAL A 615 -12.53 15.15 -6.38
CA VAL A 615 -12.23 16.43 -7.04
C VAL A 615 -13.12 16.64 -8.27
N GLN A 616 -13.34 15.60 -9.08
CA GLN A 616 -14.15 15.69 -10.30
C GLN A 616 -15.66 15.56 -10.07
N ASN A 617 -16.11 15.21 -8.86
CA ASN A 617 -17.53 15.06 -8.53
C ASN A 617 -17.94 15.93 -7.34
N PRO A 618 -18.12 17.26 -7.51
CA PRO A 618 -18.35 18.21 -6.42
C PRO A 618 -19.66 18.05 -5.62
N LEU A 619 -20.47 17.05 -5.96
CA LEU A 619 -21.66 16.68 -5.20
C LEU A 619 -21.37 15.61 -4.14
N ILE A 620 -20.17 15.02 -4.14
CA ILE A 620 -19.66 14.24 -3.01
C ILE A 620 -19.23 15.26 -1.95
N LEU A 621 -19.85 15.18 -0.76
CA LEU A 621 -19.71 16.20 0.28
C LEU A 621 -19.48 15.57 1.66
N ASP A 622 -18.70 16.28 2.46
CA ASP A 622 -18.46 16.04 3.88
C ASP A 622 -17.81 14.68 4.20
N GLU A 623 -17.04 14.11 3.28
CA GLU A 623 -16.09 13.03 3.56
C GLU A 623 -14.99 13.52 4.53
N SER A 624 -14.62 12.64 5.44
CA SER A 624 -13.65 12.95 6.51
C SER A 624 -12.57 11.93 6.67
N ARG A 625 -12.74 10.72 6.13
CA ARG A 625 -11.72 9.68 6.18
C ARG A 625 -12.05 8.62 5.15
N PHE A 626 -11.01 8.16 4.48
CA PHE A 626 -11.05 6.94 3.69
C PHE A 626 -10.18 5.86 4.35
N GLY A 627 -10.52 4.61 4.11
CA GLY A 627 -9.71 3.46 4.44
C GLY A 627 -10.02 2.32 3.49
N TYR A 628 -9.17 1.31 3.49
CA TYR A 628 -9.42 0.09 2.73
C TYR A 628 -9.44 -1.11 3.69
N ASP A 629 -10.53 -1.86 3.68
CA ASP A 629 -10.61 -3.14 4.41
C ASP A 629 -10.17 -4.27 3.47
N TYR A 630 -8.92 -4.70 3.65
CA TYR A 630 -8.34 -5.81 2.88
C TYR A 630 -9.06 -7.15 3.07
N ARG A 631 -9.84 -7.33 4.16
CA ARG A 631 -10.59 -8.56 4.45
C ARG A 631 -11.93 -8.59 3.74
N THR A 632 -12.61 -7.45 3.65
CA THR A 632 -13.91 -7.34 2.97
C THR A 632 -13.79 -6.79 1.55
N LYS A 633 -12.58 -6.41 1.12
CA LYS A 633 -12.28 -5.79 -0.18
C LYS A 633 -13.17 -4.57 -0.43
N SER A 634 -13.23 -3.68 0.56
CA SER A 634 -14.14 -2.54 0.55
C SER A 634 -13.43 -1.24 0.90
N VAL A 635 -13.80 -0.16 0.23
CA VAL A 635 -13.41 1.20 0.64
C VAL A 635 -14.33 1.62 1.79
N LEU A 636 -13.74 1.89 2.95
CA LEU A 636 -14.40 2.42 4.13
C LEU A 636 -14.41 3.94 4.07
N VAL A 637 -15.54 4.55 4.41
CA VAL A 637 -15.72 6.00 4.34
C VAL A 637 -16.36 6.51 5.63
N GLU A 638 -15.75 7.52 6.23
CA GLU A 638 -16.31 8.28 7.35
C GLU A 638 -16.78 9.65 6.86
N TYR A 639 -17.94 10.10 7.36
CA TYR A 639 -18.54 11.37 6.99
C TYR A 639 -18.75 12.27 8.20
N LYS A 640 -18.51 13.58 8.06
CA LYS A 640 -18.72 14.59 9.12
C LYS A 640 -20.19 14.83 9.38
N SER A 641 -20.98 14.97 8.32
CA SER A 641 -22.40 15.34 8.38
C SER A 641 -23.34 14.15 8.25
N THR A 642 -24.58 14.34 8.73
CA THR A 642 -25.66 13.36 8.53
C THR A 642 -26.10 13.31 7.06
N ALA A 643 -26.70 12.19 6.65
CA ALA A 643 -27.23 12.05 5.29
C ALA A 643 -28.28 13.11 4.95
N GLU A 644 -29.16 13.47 5.90
CA GLU A 644 -30.20 14.49 5.71
C GLU A 644 -29.63 15.88 5.40
N VAL A 645 -28.55 16.28 6.09
CA VAL A 645 -27.89 17.56 5.85
C VAL A 645 -27.29 17.60 4.44
N VAL A 646 -26.62 16.52 4.04
CA VAL A 646 -25.96 16.45 2.73
C VAL A 646 -26.97 16.33 1.59
N GLU A 647 -28.03 15.54 1.73
CA GLU A 647 -29.11 15.47 0.73
C GLU A 647 -29.75 16.84 0.48
N LYS A 648 -29.96 17.62 1.55
CA LYS A 648 -30.46 18.99 1.43
C LYS A 648 -29.49 19.87 0.64
N LYS A 649 -28.20 19.87 0.98
CA LYS A 649 -27.18 20.65 0.27
C LYS A 649 -27.08 20.25 -1.20
N GLN A 650 -26.99 18.96 -1.50
CA GLN A 650 -26.93 18.44 -2.87
C GLN A 650 -28.16 18.87 -3.69
N LYS A 651 -29.35 18.86 -3.09
CA LYS A 651 -30.58 19.32 -3.75
C LYS A 651 -30.52 20.82 -4.07
N GLU A 652 -30.16 21.65 -3.09
CA GLU A 652 -30.08 23.10 -3.26
C GLU A 652 -29.03 23.48 -4.32
N ILE A 653 -27.86 22.81 -4.32
CA ILE A 653 -26.82 22.97 -5.35
C ILE A 653 -27.38 22.63 -6.73
N LYS A 654 -27.98 21.45 -6.91
CA LYS A 654 -28.54 21.02 -8.20
C LYS A 654 -29.61 21.98 -8.73
N GLU A 655 -30.51 22.43 -7.85
CA GLU A 655 -31.56 23.41 -8.22
C GLU A 655 -30.95 24.76 -8.62
N LYS A 656 -29.93 25.22 -7.90
CA LYS A 656 -29.21 26.46 -8.23
C LYS A 656 -28.46 26.36 -9.54
N VAL A 657 -27.68 25.30 -9.76
CA VAL A 657 -26.92 25.04 -11.00
C VAL A 657 -27.87 25.10 -12.20
N LYS A 658 -28.98 24.36 -12.14
CA LYS A 658 -29.98 24.36 -13.20
C LYS A 658 -30.57 25.76 -13.45
N SER A 659 -30.94 26.47 -12.38
CA SER A 659 -31.47 27.83 -12.48
C SER A 659 -30.50 28.81 -13.12
N VAL A 660 -29.20 28.67 -12.85
CA VAL A 660 -28.16 29.54 -13.42
C VAL A 660 -27.96 29.24 -14.90
N VAL A 661 -27.83 27.96 -15.26
CA VAL A 661 -27.68 27.55 -16.67
C VAL A 661 -28.88 28.00 -17.50
N GLU A 662 -30.11 27.84 -16.99
CA GLU A 662 -31.33 28.35 -17.66
C GLU A 662 -31.35 29.88 -17.79
N GLN A 663 -30.71 30.61 -16.87
CA GLN A 663 -30.64 32.07 -16.89
C GLN A 663 -29.65 32.59 -17.95
N VAL A 664 -28.47 31.98 -18.06
CA VAL A 664 -27.35 32.56 -18.85
C VAL A 664 -27.10 31.85 -20.17
N ILE A 665 -27.45 30.57 -20.31
CA ILE A 665 -27.21 29.79 -21.53
C ILE A 665 -28.39 29.91 -22.49
N LYS A 666 -28.10 30.34 -23.73
CA LYS A 666 -29.08 30.54 -24.79
C LYS A 666 -28.89 29.50 -25.91
N PRO A 667 -29.98 29.10 -26.61
CA PRO A 667 -29.86 28.22 -27.77
C PRO A 667 -28.92 28.80 -28.84
N GLY A 668 -28.00 27.98 -29.34
CA GLY A 668 -27.06 28.35 -30.40
C GLY A 668 -25.72 28.91 -29.91
N MET A 669 -25.50 29.09 -28.61
CA MET A 669 -24.19 29.45 -28.07
C MET A 669 -23.15 28.35 -28.34
N SER A 670 -21.98 28.76 -28.80
CA SER A 670 -20.76 27.95 -28.87
C SER A 670 -20.26 27.54 -27.48
N LEU A 671 -19.32 26.58 -27.42
CA LEU A 671 -18.72 26.17 -26.14
C LEU A 671 -18.05 27.35 -25.42
N TYR A 672 -17.29 28.18 -26.15
CA TYR A 672 -16.66 29.39 -25.63
C TYR A 672 -17.68 30.40 -25.09
N GLU A 673 -18.77 30.68 -25.82
CA GLU A 673 -19.81 31.61 -25.35
C GLU A 673 -20.54 31.09 -24.10
N LYS A 674 -20.76 29.78 -24.01
CA LYS A 674 -21.35 29.17 -22.81
C LYS A 674 -20.42 29.29 -21.62
N GLU A 675 -19.16 28.90 -21.78
CA GLU A 675 -18.12 28.99 -20.76
C GLU A 675 -18.00 30.42 -20.22
N LEU A 676 -17.86 31.42 -21.10
CA LEU A 676 -17.76 32.83 -20.73
C LEU A 676 -18.98 33.29 -19.93
N ALA A 677 -20.20 32.93 -20.36
CA ALA A 677 -21.43 33.31 -19.67
C ALA A 677 -21.54 32.69 -18.26
N LEU A 678 -21.05 31.46 -18.06
CA LEU A 678 -21.02 30.81 -16.75
C LEU A 678 -19.95 31.42 -15.84
N HIS A 679 -18.77 31.69 -16.40
CA HIS A 679 -17.67 32.35 -15.71
C HIS A 679 -18.11 33.72 -15.20
N ASP A 680 -18.66 34.56 -16.07
CA ASP A 680 -19.10 35.91 -15.72
C ASP A 680 -20.18 35.90 -14.65
N TRP A 681 -21.10 34.92 -14.72
CA TRP A 681 -22.12 34.77 -13.69
C TRP A 681 -21.51 34.47 -12.31
N LEU A 682 -20.51 33.60 -12.23
CA LEU A 682 -19.83 33.32 -10.95
C LEU A 682 -19.05 34.53 -10.44
N VAL A 683 -18.35 35.25 -11.31
CA VAL A 683 -17.64 36.50 -10.93
C VAL A 683 -18.61 37.56 -10.39
N ASP A 684 -19.80 37.68 -10.99
CA ASP A 684 -20.81 38.67 -10.58
C ASP A 684 -21.57 38.28 -9.29
N ASN A 685 -21.59 36.99 -8.93
CA ASN A 685 -22.42 36.46 -7.83
C ASN A 685 -21.60 35.84 -6.68
N GLY A 686 -20.28 35.74 -6.83
CA GLY A 686 -19.36 35.21 -5.85
C GLY A 686 -18.54 36.29 -5.15
N GLU A 687 -18.21 36.06 -3.87
CA GLU A 687 -17.23 36.84 -3.12
C GLU A 687 -16.20 35.90 -2.48
N TYR A 688 -14.93 36.31 -2.52
CA TYR A 688 -13.86 35.54 -1.90
C TYR A 688 -13.90 35.64 -0.37
N HIS A 689 -13.76 34.50 0.32
CA HIS A 689 -13.79 34.46 1.78
C HIS A 689 -12.44 34.82 2.41
N HIS A 690 -12.13 36.12 2.51
CA HIS A 690 -10.84 36.62 2.98
C HIS A 690 -10.43 36.20 4.40
N GLU A 691 -11.40 36.00 5.33
CA GLU A 691 -11.09 35.59 6.72
C GLU A 691 -10.34 34.25 6.80
N ILE A 692 -10.57 33.35 5.82
CA ILE A 692 -9.88 32.06 5.73
C ILE A 692 -8.40 32.25 5.39
N LEU A 693 -8.11 33.14 4.45
CA LEU A 693 -6.75 33.44 4.02
C LEU A 693 -5.95 34.12 5.15
N ASP A 694 -6.56 35.08 5.83
CA ASP A 694 -5.97 35.74 7.00
C ASP A 694 -5.64 34.71 8.10
N ALA A 695 -6.59 33.81 8.41
CA ALA A 695 -6.40 32.75 9.40
C ALA A 695 -5.26 31.79 9.03
N TYR A 696 -5.10 31.46 7.74
CA TYR A 696 -4.02 30.61 7.27
C TYR A 696 -2.65 31.30 7.42
N PHE A 697 -2.52 32.58 7.02
CA PHE A 697 -1.28 33.34 7.20
C PHE A 697 -0.94 33.62 8.67
N GLU A 698 -1.94 33.63 9.56
CA GLU A 698 -1.74 33.64 11.01
C GLU A 698 -1.22 32.31 11.57
N GLY A 699 -1.09 31.27 10.74
CA GLY A 699 -0.52 29.97 11.08
C GLY A 699 -1.52 28.94 11.59
N LYS A 700 -2.84 29.17 11.44
CA LYS A 700 -3.84 28.13 11.72
C LYS A 700 -3.77 27.03 10.68
N SER A 701 -3.96 25.78 11.12
CA SER A 701 -4.03 24.67 10.19
C SER A 701 -5.33 24.73 9.38
N LEU A 702 -5.30 24.25 8.15
CA LEU A 702 -6.47 24.23 7.27
C LEU A 702 -7.60 23.36 7.83
N ASN A 703 -7.26 22.36 8.64
CA ASN A 703 -8.22 21.57 9.39
C ASN A 703 -9.07 22.40 10.33
N GLU A 704 -8.41 23.21 11.15
CA GLU A 704 -9.11 24.07 12.11
C GLU A 704 -9.99 25.07 11.37
N ILE A 705 -9.51 25.61 10.25
CA ILE A 705 -10.27 26.57 9.43
C ILE A 705 -11.50 25.90 8.80
N ALA A 706 -11.33 24.71 8.21
CA ALA A 706 -12.39 23.97 7.54
C ALA A 706 -13.47 23.44 8.49
N GLU A 707 -13.11 23.15 9.75
CA GLU A 707 -14.10 22.82 10.78
C GLU A 707 -14.99 24.03 11.12
N ILE A 708 -14.45 25.24 11.01
CA ILE A 708 -15.19 26.49 11.28
C ILE A 708 -16.02 26.91 10.05
N TYR A 709 -15.46 26.76 8.84
CA TYR A 709 -16.03 27.23 7.58
C TYR A 709 -16.16 26.14 6.50
N PRO A 710 -16.83 25.00 6.76
CA PRO A 710 -16.82 23.85 5.86
C PRO A 710 -17.43 24.15 4.48
N ASP A 711 -18.46 24.99 4.42
CA ASP A 711 -19.13 25.34 3.16
C ASP A 711 -18.27 26.18 2.23
N SER A 712 -17.30 26.92 2.75
CA SER A 712 -16.41 27.75 1.93
C SER A 712 -15.44 26.94 1.08
N PHE A 713 -15.28 25.65 1.37
CA PHE A 713 -14.40 24.71 0.66
C PHE A 713 -15.17 23.74 -0.24
N ASN A 714 -16.46 23.97 -0.52
CA ASN A 714 -17.20 23.18 -1.50
C ASN A 714 -18.18 24.04 -2.30
N ALA A 715 -18.78 23.49 -3.36
CA ALA A 715 -19.70 24.21 -4.25
C ALA A 715 -20.87 24.93 -3.52
N TYR A 716 -21.28 24.49 -2.33
CA TYR A 716 -22.35 25.13 -1.56
C TYR A 716 -22.00 26.58 -1.18
N GLY A 717 -20.75 26.83 -0.78
CA GLY A 717 -20.28 28.16 -0.37
C GLY A 717 -20.54 29.21 -1.43
N ILE A 718 -20.01 29.02 -2.64
CA ILE A 718 -20.13 30.03 -3.68
C ILE A 718 -21.51 30.04 -4.35
N LEU A 719 -22.12 28.88 -4.61
CA LEU A 719 -23.40 28.83 -5.34
C LEU A 719 -24.59 29.28 -4.48
N ILE A 720 -24.58 28.93 -3.19
CA ILE A 720 -25.71 29.16 -2.28
C ILE A 720 -25.44 30.32 -1.34
N ASN A 721 -24.29 30.33 -0.67
CA ASN A 721 -23.95 31.40 0.28
C ASN A 721 -23.36 32.64 -0.40
N GLY A 722 -22.91 32.53 -1.66
CA GLY A 722 -22.21 33.61 -2.38
C GLY A 722 -20.82 33.89 -1.83
N LEU A 723 -20.26 32.99 -1.01
CA LEU A 723 -19.01 33.20 -0.28
C LEU A 723 -18.19 31.90 -0.22
N GLY A 724 -17.00 31.89 -0.80
CA GLY A 724 -16.16 30.70 -0.87
C GLY A 724 -14.68 31.01 -1.15
N VAL A 725 -13.85 29.97 -1.15
CA VAL A 725 -12.44 30.05 -1.61
C VAL A 725 -12.27 29.36 -2.96
N CYS A 726 -11.04 29.31 -3.49
CA CYS A 726 -10.71 28.79 -4.82
C CYS A 726 -11.35 27.43 -5.14
N GLN A 727 -11.34 26.49 -4.19
CA GLN A 727 -12.00 25.19 -4.35
C GLN A 727 -13.50 25.32 -4.61
N SER A 728 -14.21 26.18 -3.85
CA SER A 728 -15.65 26.40 -4.01
C SER A 728 -15.98 26.99 -5.38
N TYR A 729 -15.17 27.94 -5.87
CA TYR A 729 -15.32 28.50 -7.22
C TYR A 729 -15.10 27.43 -8.30
N ALA A 730 -14.01 26.66 -8.20
CA ALA A 730 -13.65 25.67 -9.21
C ALA A 730 -14.69 24.53 -9.30
N GLU A 731 -15.17 24.06 -8.15
CA GLU A 731 -16.23 23.06 -8.05
C GLU A 731 -17.57 23.58 -8.60
N ALA A 732 -17.95 24.82 -8.29
CA ALA A 732 -19.17 25.42 -8.80
C ALA A 732 -19.12 25.62 -10.32
N PHE A 733 -17.98 26.07 -10.85
CA PHE A 733 -17.80 26.23 -12.29
C PHE A 733 -17.87 24.89 -13.01
N LYS A 734 -17.25 23.84 -12.47
CA LYS A 734 -17.36 22.46 -12.97
C LYS A 734 -18.83 22.01 -13.08
N LEU A 735 -19.62 22.18 -12.01
CA LEU A 735 -21.03 21.78 -12.01
C LEU A 735 -21.88 22.56 -13.04
N LEU A 736 -21.61 23.87 -13.18
CA LEU A 736 -22.27 24.71 -14.18
C LEU A 736 -21.90 24.30 -15.61
N CYS A 737 -20.62 24.02 -15.85
CA CYS A 737 -20.13 23.54 -17.14
C CYS A 737 -20.75 22.19 -17.51
N ASP A 738 -20.81 21.23 -16.57
CA ASP A 738 -21.42 19.92 -16.80
C ASP A 738 -22.89 20.03 -17.21
N GLU A 739 -23.68 20.84 -16.50
CA GLU A 739 -25.10 21.08 -16.81
C GLU A 739 -25.27 21.81 -18.17
N ALA A 740 -24.34 22.67 -18.56
CA ALA A 740 -24.35 23.36 -19.85
C ALA A 740 -23.77 22.54 -21.03
N GLY A 741 -23.19 21.37 -20.74
CA GLY A 741 -22.50 20.52 -21.71
C GLY A 741 -21.17 21.10 -22.20
N VAL A 742 -20.46 21.83 -21.33
CA VAL A 742 -19.10 22.35 -21.57
C VAL A 742 -18.11 21.40 -20.90
N PRO A 743 -17.22 20.70 -21.65
CA PRO A 743 -16.27 19.78 -21.04
C PRO A 743 -15.28 20.52 -20.14
N CYS A 744 -15.30 20.21 -18.85
CA CYS A 744 -14.54 20.90 -17.82
C CYS A 744 -14.05 19.87 -16.81
N VAL A 745 -12.86 20.09 -16.26
CA VAL A 745 -12.32 19.38 -15.09
C VAL A 745 -11.89 20.38 -14.03
N VAL A 746 -11.95 19.99 -12.77
CA VAL A 746 -11.28 20.74 -11.70
C VAL A 746 -9.79 20.39 -11.75
N ALA A 747 -8.92 21.38 -11.65
CA ALA A 747 -7.48 21.23 -11.58
C ALA A 747 -6.98 21.69 -10.20
N THR A 748 -5.95 21.02 -9.70
CA THR A 748 -5.37 21.24 -8.38
C THR A 748 -3.86 21.45 -8.49
N GLY A 749 -3.27 22.16 -7.53
CA GLY A 749 -1.86 22.52 -7.59
C GLY A 749 -1.47 23.53 -6.55
N ASP A 750 -0.53 24.40 -6.89
CA ASP A 750 -0.12 25.55 -6.12
C ASP A 750 -0.24 26.83 -6.96
N LEU A 751 -0.58 27.94 -6.31
CA LEU A 751 -0.39 29.28 -6.84
C LEU A 751 0.75 29.94 -6.02
N GLN A 752 1.93 30.04 -6.59
CA GLN A 752 3.19 30.42 -5.96
C GLN A 752 3.65 29.40 -4.92
N THR A 753 3.36 29.62 -3.64
CA THR A 753 3.89 28.78 -2.53
C THR A 753 2.80 28.13 -1.72
N VAL A 754 1.58 28.28 -2.18
CA VAL A 754 0.45 27.94 -1.37
C VAL A 754 -0.48 27.08 -2.33
N PRO A 755 -1.27 26.10 -1.85
CA PRO A 755 -2.11 25.24 -2.72
C PRO A 755 -3.35 25.84 -3.40
N HIS A 756 -3.65 25.59 -4.67
CA HIS A 756 -4.76 26.25 -5.38
C HIS A 756 -5.66 25.28 -6.14
N ALA A 757 -6.88 25.71 -6.43
CA ALA A 757 -7.82 24.99 -7.29
C ALA A 757 -8.39 25.93 -8.34
N TRP A 758 -8.45 25.44 -9.57
CA TRP A 758 -9.04 26.13 -10.72
C TRP A 758 -9.63 25.10 -11.68
N ASN A 759 -9.88 25.44 -12.93
CA ASN A 759 -10.44 24.52 -13.92
C ASN A 759 -9.60 24.43 -15.19
N MET A 760 -9.70 23.29 -15.87
CA MET A 760 -9.33 23.19 -17.29
C MET A 760 -10.57 22.92 -18.11
N VAL A 761 -10.75 23.65 -19.20
CA VAL A 761 -11.90 23.53 -20.11
C VAL A 761 -11.42 23.08 -21.48
N LYS A 762 -12.16 22.15 -22.09
CA LYS A 762 -11.86 21.66 -23.44
C LYS A 762 -12.77 22.33 -24.46
N ILE A 763 -12.17 23.11 -25.37
CA ILE A 763 -12.84 23.73 -26.50
C ILE A 763 -12.29 23.11 -27.78
N GLY A 764 -13.16 22.44 -28.54
CA GLY A 764 -12.71 21.61 -29.65
C GLY A 764 -11.84 20.44 -29.15
N GLU A 765 -10.61 20.33 -29.66
CA GLU A 765 -9.63 19.32 -29.23
C GLU A 765 -8.57 19.86 -28.26
N LYS A 766 -8.71 21.10 -27.78
CA LYS A 766 -7.70 21.80 -26.99
C LYS A 766 -8.18 22.07 -25.57
N TRP A 767 -7.32 21.79 -24.59
CA TRP A 767 -7.51 22.19 -23.21
C TRP A 767 -6.96 23.59 -22.97
N ALA A 768 -7.55 24.32 -22.03
CA ALA A 768 -7.07 25.61 -21.59
C ALA A 768 -7.41 25.86 -20.12
N HIS A 769 -6.61 26.69 -19.44
CA HIS A 769 -6.79 27.01 -18.03
C HIS A 769 -7.81 28.12 -17.81
N VAL A 770 -8.68 27.92 -16.82
CA VAL A 770 -9.70 28.88 -16.39
C VAL A 770 -9.67 28.98 -14.87
N ASP A 771 -9.44 30.17 -14.33
CA ASP A 771 -9.49 30.44 -12.90
C ASP A 771 -10.45 31.58 -12.59
N VAL A 772 -11.70 31.21 -12.31
CA VAL A 772 -12.79 32.14 -11.98
C VAL A 772 -12.48 32.94 -10.71
N THR A 773 -11.73 32.35 -9.77
CA THR A 773 -11.40 32.96 -8.47
C THR A 773 -10.51 34.19 -8.65
N ASN A 774 -9.57 34.11 -9.59
CA ASN A 774 -8.53 35.14 -9.73
C ASN A 774 -9.05 36.42 -10.39
N ASN A 775 -10.30 36.45 -10.87
CA ASN A 775 -10.96 37.68 -11.34
C ASN A 775 -11.25 38.67 -10.19
N ASP A 776 -11.15 38.25 -8.94
CA ASP A 776 -11.30 39.13 -7.77
C ASP A 776 -10.11 40.08 -7.51
N ILE A 777 -9.00 39.94 -8.25
CA ILE A 777 -7.80 40.81 -8.11
C ILE A 777 -7.88 42.14 -8.86
N GLY A 778 -9.00 42.42 -9.55
CA GLY A 778 -9.21 43.66 -10.30
C GLY A 778 -8.54 43.70 -11.68
N ILE A 779 -8.18 42.52 -12.20
CA ILE A 779 -7.81 42.29 -13.60
C ILE A 779 -8.96 41.47 -14.20
N ASP A 780 -9.44 41.89 -15.37
CA ASP A 780 -10.50 41.15 -16.06
C ASP A 780 -9.89 39.93 -16.77
N TYR A 781 -10.49 38.75 -16.58
CA TYR A 781 -10.12 37.50 -17.26
C TYR A 781 -8.63 37.09 -17.20
N PRO A 782 -7.90 37.27 -16.08
CA PRO A 782 -6.45 37.03 -15.99
C PRO A 782 -6.05 35.62 -16.43
N VAL A 783 -6.88 34.63 -16.11
CA VAL A 783 -6.72 33.23 -16.50
C VAL A 783 -8.06 32.74 -17.06
N PHE A 784 -8.37 33.15 -18.29
CA PHE A 784 -9.51 32.64 -19.06
C PHE A 784 -9.01 32.06 -20.38
N ASN A 785 -9.08 30.74 -20.49
CA ASN A 785 -8.51 29.94 -21.58
C ASN A 785 -6.99 30.16 -21.79
N ALA A 786 -6.24 30.30 -20.69
CA ALA A 786 -4.80 30.50 -20.73
C ALA A 786 -4.04 29.19 -21.05
N THR A 787 -2.82 29.33 -21.59
CA THR A 787 -1.90 28.20 -21.84
C THR A 787 -1.09 27.84 -20.59
N ASP A 788 -0.53 26.62 -20.55
CA ASP A 788 0.42 26.17 -19.53
C ASP A 788 1.55 27.21 -19.35
N ASN A 789 2.12 27.66 -20.47
CA ASN A 789 3.19 28.66 -20.50
C ASN A 789 2.76 30.03 -19.95
N SER A 790 1.48 30.40 -20.09
CA SER A 790 0.97 31.69 -19.61
C SER A 790 0.91 31.75 -18.09
N ILE A 791 0.70 30.60 -17.44
CA ILE A 791 0.44 30.55 -16.00
C ILE A 791 1.64 30.00 -15.21
N ALA A 792 2.61 29.35 -15.87
CA ALA A 792 3.72 28.62 -15.24
C ALA A 792 4.60 29.41 -14.24
N LEU A 793 4.57 30.75 -14.26
CA LEU A 793 5.30 31.56 -13.28
C LEU A 793 4.64 31.58 -11.91
N GLU A 794 3.31 31.44 -11.89
CA GLU A 794 2.52 31.53 -10.67
C GLU A 794 1.84 30.21 -10.36
N TYR A 795 1.43 29.43 -11.36
CA TYR A 795 0.70 28.17 -11.14
C TYR A 795 1.62 26.96 -11.31
N ALA A 796 1.49 25.99 -10.42
CA ALA A 796 2.11 24.67 -10.53
C ALA A 796 1.02 23.60 -10.40
N LEU A 797 0.75 22.84 -11.48
CA LEU A 797 -0.23 21.76 -11.49
C LEU A 797 0.30 20.54 -10.70
N ASN A 798 -0.54 19.90 -9.88
CA ASN A 798 -0.23 18.64 -9.22
C ASN A 798 -1.00 17.46 -9.86
N SER A 799 -0.78 16.25 -9.37
CA SER A 799 -1.41 15.04 -9.91
C SER A 799 -2.73 14.65 -9.24
N GLU A 800 -3.29 15.44 -8.34
CA GLU A 800 -4.42 14.98 -7.51
C GLU A 800 -5.77 14.98 -8.27
N PHE A 801 -5.87 15.70 -9.38
CA PHE A 801 -7.14 15.88 -10.10
C PHE A 801 -7.43 14.77 -11.12
N GLU A 802 -6.45 13.94 -11.47
CA GLU A 802 -6.53 12.88 -12.47
C GLU A 802 -5.48 11.80 -12.17
N ILE A 803 -5.72 10.55 -12.58
CA ILE A 803 -4.70 9.50 -12.35
C ILE A 803 -3.41 9.80 -13.13
N ASP A 804 -2.26 9.50 -12.53
CA ASP A 804 -0.94 9.88 -13.03
C ASP A 804 -0.71 9.55 -14.52
N SER A 805 -1.13 8.35 -14.94
CA SER A 805 -0.97 7.88 -16.32
C SER A 805 -1.79 8.67 -17.35
N HIS A 806 -2.79 9.43 -16.91
CA HIS A 806 -3.69 10.20 -17.77
C HIS A 806 -3.39 11.70 -17.78
N LEU A 807 -2.51 12.20 -16.91
CA LEU A 807 -2.14 13.62 -16.85
C LEU A 807 -1.61 14.15 -18.19
N VAL A 808 -0.94 13.29 -18.97
CA VAL A 808 -0.43 13.62 -20.32
C VAL A 808 -1.52 14.05 -21.31
N ASN A 809 -2.78 13.79 -21.01
CA ASN A 809 -3.92 14.19 -21.83
C ASN A 809 -4.41 15.61 -21.57
N TYR A 810 -3.88 16.29 -20.55
CA TYR A 810 -4.29 17.62 -20.11
C TYR A 810 -3.17 18.63 -20.36
N VAL A 811 -3.01 19.02 -21.63
CA VAL A 811 -1.99 19.98 -22.07
C VAL A 811 -2.68 21.21 -22.67
N ALA A 812 -2.34 22.40 -22.17
CA ALA A 812 -2.84 23.67 -22.67
C ALA A 812 -1.76 24.41 -23.46
N ASP A 813 -1.58 24.02 -24.73
CA ASP A 813 -0.50 24.51 -25.60
C ASP A 813 -0.94 25.59 -26.63
N SER A 814 -2.20 26.02 -26.59
CA SER A 814 -2.81 26.88 -27.61
C SER A 814 -3.41 28.16 -27.07
N TYR A 815 -3.07 29.29 -27.69
CA TYR A 815 -3.67 30.60 -27.42
C TYR A 815 -4.99 30.84 -28.17
N GLU A 816 -5.47 29.88 -28.97
CA GLU A 816 -6.62 30.06 -29.88
C GLU A 816 -7.87 30.61 -29.20
N TYR A 817 -8.08 30.24 -27.93
CA TYR A 817 -9.24 30.64 -27.13
C TYR A 817 -8.87 31.56 -25.96
N ASP A 818 -7.59 31.92 -25.77
CA ASP A 818 -7.18 32.84 -24.70
C ASP A 818 -7.91 34.17 -24.84
N TYR A 819 -8.51 34.67 -23.76
CA TYR A 819 -9.33 35.88 -23.79
C TYR A 819 -8.60 37.07 -24.41
N TYR A 820 -7.33 37.28 -24.04
CA TYR A 820 -6.54 38.40 -24.53
C TYR A 820 -6.15 38.22 -25.99
N TYR A 821 -5.94 36.97 -26.42
CA TYR A 821 -5.69 36.66 -27.83
C TYR A 821 -6.94 36.89 -28.70
N VAL A 822 -8.10 36.39 -28.26
CA VAL A 822 -9.39 36.51 -28.98
C VAL A 822 -9.84 37.97 -29.12
N ASN A 823 -9.60 38.79 -28.10
CA ASN A 823 -10.00 40.21 -28.08
C ASN A 823 -8.90 41.16 -28.59
N ASP A 824 -7.79 40.64 -29.11
CA ASP A 824 -6.66 41.44 -29.61
C ASP A 824 -6.09 42.41 -28.55
N LEU A 825 -6.05 41.94 -27.29
CA LEU A 825 -5.55 42.62 -26.09
C LEU A 825 -4.20 42.04 -25.62
N TYR A 826 -3.34 41.65 -26.56
CA TYR A 826 -2.02 41.11 -26.26
C TYR A 826 -0.93 41.85 -27.02
N ALA A 827 0.31 41.73 -26.56
CA ALA A 827 1.49 42.18 -27.29
C ALA A 827 2.64 41.18 -27.15
N SER A 828 3.32 40.93 -28.26
CA SER A 828 4.48 40.02 -28.32
C SER A 828 5.80 40.74 -28.63
N SER A 829 5.78 42.07 -28.68
CA SER A 829 6.95 42.92 -28.91
C SER A 829 6.73 44.31 -28.32
N PRO A 830 7.81 45.10 -28.09
CA PRO A 830 7.71 46.50 -27.69
C PRO A 830 6.86 47.33 -28.66
N GLU A 831 6.98 47.08 -29.96
CA GLU A 831 6.23 47.79 -31.00
C GLU A 831 4.73 47.51 -30.90
N GLU A 832 4.33 46.25 -30.77
CA GLU A 832 2.92 45.87 -30.58
C GLU A 832 2.36 46.44 -29.27
N LEU A 833 3.15 46.43 -28.18
CA LEU A 833 2.71 47.03 -26.92
C LEU A 833 2.45 48.53 -27.07
N LYS A 834 3.32 49.26 -27.77
CA LYS A 834 3.08 50.68 -28.06
C LYS A 834 1.80 50.90 -28.86
N GLU A 835 1.53 50.08 -29.87
CA GLU A 835 0.28 50.14 -30.65
C GLU A 835 -0.95 49.92 -29.76
N LYS A 836 -0.95 48.89 -28.91
CA LYS A 836 -2.06 48.64 -27.97
C LYS A 836 -2.24 49.76 -26.95
N LEU A 837 -1.15 50.33 -26.45
CA LEU A 837 -1.19 51.50 -25.58
C LEU A 837 -1.80 52.70 -26.31
N ILE A 838 -1.43 52.96 -27.57
CA ILE A 838 -2.02 54.04 -28.37
C ILE A 838 -3.54 53.86 -28.51
N ASP A 839 -4.00 52.66 -28.86
CA ASP A 839 -5.42 52.35 -29.03
C ASP A 839 -6.22 52.54 -27.73
N SER A 840 -5.62 52.22 -26.58
CA SER A 840 -6.25 52.42 -25.26
C SER A 840 -6.48 53.89 -24.88
N PHE A 841 -5.87 54.86 -25.57
CA PHE A 841 -6.15 56.30 -25.36
C PHE A 841 -7.41 56.82 -26.08
N SER A 842 -8.19 55.92 -26.70
CA SER A 842 -9.45 56.22 -27.38
C SER A 842 -10.56 56.62 -26.41
N ASP A 843 -10.64 55.95 -25.25
CA ASP A 843 -11.61 56.21 -24.19
C ASP A 843 -10.90 56.31 -22.81
N PRO A 844 -10.79 57.51 -22.21
CA PRO A 844 -10.09 57.70 -20.94
C PRO A 844 -10.82 57.15 -19.71
N ASP A 845 -12.10 56.75 -19.84
CA ASP A 845 -12.89 56.17 -18.75
C ASP A 845 -12.85 54.62 -18.75
N GLU A 846 -12.25 54.00 -19.76
CA GLU A 846 -12.13 52.54 -19.92
C GLU A 846 -10.76 52.04 -19.40
N GLN A 847 -10.78 50.95 -18.62
CA GLN A 847 -9.57 50.32 -18.10
C GLN A 847 -9.13 49.21 -19.06
N TYR A 848 -7.90 49.30 -19.56
CA TYR A 848 -7.35 48.31 -20.49
C TYR A 848 -6.30 47.44 -19.80
N SER A 849 -6.46 46.12 -19.92
CA SER A 849 -5.47 45.12 -19.51
C SER A 849 -4.85 44.52 -20.78
N ILE A 850 -3.52 44.50 -20.87
CA ILE A 850 -2.78 43.97 -22.03
C ILE A 850 -1.90 42.82 -21.54
N LYS A 851 -2.06 41.63 -22.13
CA LYS A 851 -1.25 40.45 -21.80
C LYS A 851 0.00 40.41 -22.67
N ILE A 852 1.18 40.26 -22.06
CA ILE A 852 2.41 40.11 -22.82
C ILE A 852 2.65 38.62 -23.10
N LEU A 853 2.80 38.27 -24.38
CA LEU A 853 2.99 36.88 -24.81
C LEU A 853 4.32 36.73 -25.53
N ASN A 854 5.07 35.65 -25.27
CA ASN A 854 6.33 35.33 -25.97
C ASN A 854 7.44 36.40 -25.90
N TRP A 855 7.28 37.39 -25.02
CA TRP A 855 8.22 38.48 -24.76
C TRP A 855 8.31 38.69 -23.25
N ALA A 856 9.54 38.78 -22.71
CA ALA A 856 9.77 38.93 -21.28
C ALA A 856 10.40 40.31 -21.00
N PRO A 857 9.63 41.41 -21.13
CA PRO A 857 10.17 42.74 -20.96
C PRO A 857 10.66 42.99 -19.54
N THR A 858 11.67 43.82 -19.36
CA THR A 858 11.96 44.41 -18.06
C THR A 858 10.91 45.47 -17.71
N GLN A 859 10.80 45.80 -16.42
CA GLN A 859 9.94 46.90 -15.97
C GLN A 859 10.34 48.23 -16.66
N ASP A 860 11.64 48.45 -16.86
CA ASP A 860 12.15 49.62 -17.57
C ASP A 860 11.68 49.64 -19.04
N GLU A 861 11.72 48.51 -19.75
CA GLU A 861 11.25 48.42 -21.14
C GLU A 861 9.74 48.71 -21.28
N ILE A 862 8.93 48.26 -20.31
CA ILE A 862 7.50 48.61 -20.27
C ILE A 862 7.35 50.12 -20.05
N MET A 863 8.05 50.68 -19.07
CA MET A 863 7.98 52.11 -18.73
C MET A 863 8.49 53.00 -19.87
N ASP A 864 9.46 52.55 -20.65
CA ASP A 864 9.93 53.21 -21.86
C ASP A 864 8.84 53.23 -22.94
N CYS A 865 8.14 52.12 -23.16
CA CYS A 865 6.99 52.07 -24.08
C CYS A 865 5.89 53.07 -23.68
N PHE A 866 5.54 53.13 -22.40
CA PHE A 866 4.60 54.12 -21.88
C PHE A 866 5.09 55.56 -22.07
N SER A 867 6.36 55.82 -21.76
CA SER A 867 6.96 57.15 -21.85
C SER A 867 7.03 57.66 -23.28
N GLU A 868 7.36 56.79 -24.23
CA GLU A 868 7.40 57.13 -25.66
C GLU A 868 6.01 57.48 -26.21
N VAL A 869 5.00 56.64 -25.94
CA VAL A 869 3.62 56.92 -26.36
C VAL A 869 3.09 58.22 -25.73
N TYR A 870 3.42 58.47 -24.46
CA TYR A 870 3.07 59.71 -23.79
C TYR A 870 3.68 60.95 -24.47
N MET A 871 4.98 60.89 -24.79
CA MET A 871 5.72 61.97 -25.44
C MET A 871 5.21 62.26 -26.87
N GLU A 872 4.76 61.23 -27.59
CA GLU A 872 4.30 61.36 -28.98
C GLU A 872 2.86 61.91 -29.08
N TYR A 873 1.97 61.56 -28.15
CA TYR A 873 0.53 61.86 -28.27
C TYR A 873 -0.01 62.94 -27.32
N ASN A 874 0.80 63.44 -26.37
CA ASN A 874 0.51 64.60 -25.50
C ASN A 874 -0.86 64.55 -24.79
N LYS A 875 -1.33 63.35 -24.42
CA LYS A 875 -2.51 63.12 -23.58
C LYS A 875 -2.06 62.66 -22.19
N PRO A 876 -2.63 63.21 -21.09
CA PRO A 876 -2.32 62.72 -19.76
C PRO A 876 -2.80 61.27 -19.63
N ALA A 877 -1.87 60.32 -19.45
CA ALA A 877 -2.24 59.01 -18.92
C ALA A 877 -2.94 59.27 -17.59
N SER A 878 -4.22 58.89 -17.48
CA SER A 878 -4.86 58.89 -16.18
C SER A 878 -4.05 57.96 -15.27
N LEU A 879 -3.88 58.35 -14.01
CA LEU A 879 -3.14 57.57 -12.99
C LEU A 879 -3.72 56.15 -12.77
N SER A 880 -4.78 55.77 -13.50
CA SER A 880 -5.46 54.48 -13.50
C SER A 880 -5.03 53.53 -14.63
N MET A 881 -4.13 53.92 -15.55
CA MET A 881 -3.45 52.99 -16.45
C MET A 881 -2.36 52.22 -15.69
N PHE A 882 -2.76 51.28 -14.84
CA PHE A 882 -1.88 50.19 -14.44
C PHE A 882 -2.13 49.04 -15.41
N ALA A 883 -1.32 48.93 -16.46
CA ALA A 883 -1.26 47.72 -17.26
C ALA A 883 -0.65 46.63 -16.38
N SER A 884 -1.48 45.69 -15.93
CA SER A 884 -1.03 44.47 -15.31
C SER A 884 -0.39 43.61 -16.40
N VAL A 885 0.94 43.65 -16.51
CA VAL A 885 1.67 42.77 -17.43
C VAL A 885 1.75 41.38 -16.80
N LEU A 886 0.91 40.46 -17.29
CA LEU A 886 1.01 39.04 -16.99
C LEU A 886 2.19 38.47 -17.79
N TYR A 887 3.21 37.96 -17.10
CA TYR A 887 4.44 37.44 -17.69
C TYR A 887 4.33 35.94 -18.00
N GLY A 888 4.62 35.53 -19.23
CA GLY A 888 4.93 34.14 -19.57
C GLY A 888 6.41 34.02 -19.97
N LYS A 889 7.21 33.23 -19.24
CA LYS A 889 8.63 33.01 -19.55
C LYS A 889 8.78 31.76 -20.42
N LYS A 890 9.56 31.86 -21.49
CA LYS A 890 9.94 30.74 -22.36
C LYS A 890 11.21 30.07 -21.79
N GLU A 891 11.25 28.73 -21.72
CA GLU A 891 12.45 27.97 -21.36
C GLU A 891 13.59 28.18 -22.39
N GLU A 892 14.84 28.20 -21.89
CA GLU A 892 16.08 28.13 -22.68
C GLU A 892 16.48 26.69 -22.99
#